data_AF-A0AAE0P0E2-F1
#
_entry.id   AF-A0AAE0P0E2-F1
#
_cell.length_a   1.000
_cell.length_b   1.000
_cell.length_c   1.000
_cell.angle_alpha   90.00
_cell.angle_beta   90.00
_cell.angle_gamma   90.00
#
_symmetry.space_group_name_H-M   'P 1'
#
loop_
_entity.id
_entity.type
_entity.pdbx_description
1 polymer ?
#
loop_
_entity_poly.entity_id
_entity_poly.type
_entity_poly.pdbx_seq_one_letter_code
_entity_poly.pdbx_strand_id
1 'polypeptide(L)'
;MATERLPQRERRPSVGAPIVDITGAVSPAGISRPKHKRTFTGFGAGEIKSVEASIPEPQREAWLKHQVDGFKDKDGFERDVVRHVETTLARSMFNCDESAAYSACSLAFRDRLILEWNRTQQRQTFTDSKRLYYLSLEFLMGRALDNAMLNIGQKDLAKAGLADLGFRIEDIIEQEHDAALGNGGLGRLAACFLDSLASLNYPAWGYGLRYRYGIFKQEIIDGYQVEVPDYWLDFNPWEFPRHDVTVDIQFYGHVNKSTDESGKTIAHWEGGETVKAVAYDVPIPGYATPSTNNLRLWSSKAASGEFDFQKFNSGEYESSVADQQRAETISAVLYPNDNLERGKELRLKQQYFWVAASLYDIVRRFKKSKRAWKEFPDQVAIQLNDTHPTLAIVELQRILVDLEGLEWDEAWNIVVNTFGYTNHTVLPEALEKWSVGLIQHLLPRHLQIIYDINLFFLQTVERAFPGDRDLLRRVSIIEEGQSKMIRMAFLAIVGSHKVNGVAELHSDLIKTTIFKDFVTVFGPDKFTNVTNGITPRRWLHQANPRLSELIASKVGSNDFLTDLTLLNKIELSVNDPAFRKEWAEIKLANKLRLAKHIKASTGVTVSPDALFDVQVKRIHEYKRQQLNIFGVIHRYLTLKALSPEERKKALPRVSIFGGKAAPGYWMAKQIIHLINSVGNVINNDADIGDLLKVVFLEDYNVSKAEIITPASDISEHISTAGTEASGTSNMKFVLNGGLIIGTCDGANIEITREIGEDNIFLFGNLAEDVEDLRHSHTYGSHTINPDLAKVFETIEKGTFGDTQDFSGMITAVRDHGDFYLVSDDFQSYVETQGVIDEAYRDQEGWITKCITSVARMGFFSSDRCINEYAEGIWNIEPLAVDKSDGVKKGEL
;
A
#
# COMPACT_ATOMS: atom_id res chain seq x y z
N MET A 1 -71.12 -34.50 -28.24
CA MET A 1 -71.82 -33.37 -28.87
C MET A 1 -71.00 -32.12 -28.65
N ALA A 2 -70.83 -31.31 -29.69
CA ALA A 2 -69.78 -30.32 -29.86
C ALA A 2 -69.72 -29.27 -28.75
N THR A 3 -68.51 -29.03 -28.24
CA THR A 3 -68.15 -27.94 -27.33
C THR A 3 -67.81 -26.68 -28.13
N GLU A 4 -68.67 -25.67 -28.02
CA GLU A 4 -68.48 -24.35 -28.63
C GLU A 4 -67.23 -23.66 -28.07
N ARG A 5 -66.39 -23.18 -28.99
CA ARG A 5 -65.19 -22.40 -28.71
C ARG A 5 -65.58 -21.01 -28.21
N LEU A 6 -65.09 -20.65 -27.03
CA LEU A 6 -65.06 -19.28 -26.53
C LEU A 6 -64.26 -18.39 -27.51
N PRO A 7 -64.73 -17.18 -27.86
CA PRO A 7 -64.05 -16.31 -28.81
C PRO A 7 -62.71 -15.81 -28.27
N GLN A 8 -61.68 -15.89 -29.13
CA GLN A 8 -60.34 -15.34 -28.92
C GLN A 8 -60.42 -13.85 -28.60
N ARG A 9 -59.90 -13.46 -27.45
CA ARG A 9 -59.76 -12.06 -27.04
C ARG A 9 -58.62 -11.44 -27.86
N GLU A 10 -58.94 -10.85 -29.00
CA GLU A 10 -58.00 -10.01 -29.75
C GLU A 10 -57.58 -8.83 -28.87
N ARG A 11 -56.27 -8.75 -28.54
CA ARG A 11 -55.69 -7.53 -27.99
C ARG A 11 -55.82 -6.45 -29.06
N ARG A 12 -56.71 -5.48 -28.83
CA ARG A 12 -56.66 -4.21 -29.56
C ARG A 12 -55.25 -3.62 -29.35
N PRO A 13 -54.56 -3.19 -30.42
CA PRO A 13 -53.34 -2.43 -30.25
C PRO A 13 -53.69 -1.20 -29.40
N SER A 14 -52.92 -0.97 -28.34
CA SER A 14 -52.89 0.33 -27.69
C SER A 14 -52.64 1.37 -28.78
N VAL A 15 -53.65 2.19 -29.08
CA VAL A 15 -53.45 3.42 -29.84
C VAL A 15 -52.51 4.27 -29.01
N GLY A 16 -51.22 4.14 -29.29
CA GLY A 16 -50.19 5.01 -28.75
C GLY A 16 -50.63 6.44 -29.00
N ALA A 17 -50.50 7.28 -27.98
CA ALA A 17 -50.42 8.72 -28.19
C ALA A 17 -49.47 8.97 -29.37
N PRO A 18 -49.78 9.90 -30.28
CA PRO A 18 -48.92 10.17 -31.41
C PRO A 18 -47.49 10.37 -30.88
N ILE A 19 -46.57 9.51 -31.33
CA ILE A 19 -45.14 9.77 -31.20
C ILE A 19 -44.94 10.98 -32.10
N VAL A 20 -45.08 12.16 -31.51
CA VAL A 20 -44.53 13.36 -32.09
C VAL A 20 -43.03 13.11 -32.00
N ASP A 21 -42.39 12.87 -33.13
CA ASP A 21 -40.95 13.01 -33.27
C ASP A 21 -40.62 14.46 -32.91
N ILE A 22 -40.36 14.72 -31.62
CA ILE A 22 -39.78 15.97 -31.16
C ILE A 22 -38.32 15.95 -31.64
N THR A 23 -38.15 16.24 -32.93
CA THR A 23 -36.89 16.56 -33.58
C THR A 23 -36.59 18.03 -33.30
N GLY A 24 -36.27 18.34 -32.05
CA GLY A 24 -35.96 19.70 -31.63
C GLY A 24 -35.72 19.79 -30.12
N ALA A 25 -34.69 20.52 -29.72
CA ALA A 25 -34.43 20.73 -28.30
C ALA A 25 -35.60 21.51 -27.66
N VAL A 26 -36.20 20.97 -26.61
CA VAL A 26 -37.05 21.74 -25.69
C VAL A 26 -36.11 22.61 -24.85
N SER A 27 -35.56 23.65 -25.47
CA SER A 27 -34.92 24.77 -24.80
C SER A 27 -35.97 25.87 -24.61
N PRO A 28 -35.93 26.68 -23.54
CA PRO A 28 -36.76 27.88 -23.47
C PRO A 28 -36.59 28.69 -24.77
N ALA A 29 -37.70 29.17 -25.35
CA ALA A 29 -37.68 29.87 -26.63
C ALA A 29 -36.63 30.99 -26.61
N GLY A 30 -35.64 30.91 -27.51
CA GLY A 30 -34.55 31.87 -27.62
C GLY A 30 -33.21 31.47 -26.97
N ILE A 31 -33.08 30.30 -26.33
CA ILE A 31 -31.82 29.84 -25.73
C ILE A 31 -31.27 28.63 -26.50
N SER A 32 -30.34 28.82 -27.45
CA SER A 32 -29.54 27.71 -27.97
C SER A 32 -28.34 27.47 -27.04
N ARG A 33 -28.48 26.56 -26.08
CA ARG A 33 -27.31 26.13 -25.29
C ARG A 33 -26.54 25.06 -26.07
N PRO A 34 -25.23 25.16 -26.25
CA PRO A 34 -24.45 24.03 -26.75
C PRO A 34 -24.61 22.86 -25.76
N LYS A 35 -24.76 21.63 -26.27
CA LYS A 35 -24.77 20.44 -25.41
C LYS A 35 -23.33 20.12 -25.00
N HIS A 36 -22.88 20.65 -23.87
CA HIS A 36 -21.54 20.37 -23.35
C HIS A 36 -21.51 18.90 -22.91
N LYS A 37 -20.55 18.13 -23.41
CA LYS A 37 -20.21 16.79 -22.88
C LYS A 37 -19.05 16.96 -21.91
N ARG A 38 -19.10 16.29 -20.76
CA ARG A 38 -18.02 16.30 -19.77
C ARG A 38 -16.74 15.74 -20.40
N THR A 39 -15.62 16.43 -20.20
CA THR A 39 -14.28 15.86 -20.40
C THR A 39 -13.80 15.30 -19.04
N PHE A 40 -13.52 14.01 -18.96
CA PHE A 40 -13.25 13.33 -17.67
C PHE A 40 -12.04 13.85 -16.88
N THR A 41 -11.14 14.60 -17.51
CA THR A 41 -9.84 15.03 -16.96
C THR A 41 -9.45 16.46 -17.36
N GLY A 42 -10.42 17.28 -17.78
CA GLY A 42 -10.18 18.64 -18.27
C GLY A 42 -10.11 18.75 -19.79
N PHE A 43 -9.96 19.98 -20.28
CA PHE A 43 -9.95 20.38 -21.69
C PHE A 43 -8.53 20.74 -22.16
N GLY A 44 -8.21 20.45 -23.42
CA GLY A 44 -6.96 20.92 -24.03
C GLY A 44 -6.99 22.43 -24.32
N ALA A 45 -5.82 23.04 -24.57
CA ALA A 45 -5.68 24.49 -24.79
C ALA A 45 -6.57 25.06 -25.91
N GLY A 46 -6.77 24.30 -27.00
CA GLY A 46 -7.65 24.70 -28.11
C GLY A 46 -9.14 24.50 -27.83
N GLU A 47 -9.49 23.58 -26.92
CA GLU A 47 -10.88 23.26 -26.58
C GLU A 47 -11.47 24.29 -25.63
N ILE A 48 -10.70 24.75 -24.62
CA ILE A 48 -11.18 25.73 -23.61
C ILE A 48 -11.71 26.99 -24.30
N LYS A 49 -10.94 27.60 -25.19
CA LYS A 49 -11.36 28.84 -25.89
C LYS A 49 -12.62 28.65 -26.73
N SER A 50 -12.75 27.48 -27.38
CA SER A 50 -13.92 27.14 -28.18
C SER A 50 -15.16 26.94 -27.30
N VAL A 51 -15.01 26.22 -26.18
CA VAL A 51 -16.08 25.98 -25.21
C VAL A 51 -16.49 27.29 -24.53
N GLU A 52 -15.55 28.10 -24.09
CA GLU A 52 -15.79 29.39 -23.46
C GLU A 52 -16.54 30.35 -24.40
N ALA A 53 -16.10 30.45 -25.65
CA ALA A 53 -16.78 31.28 -26.67
C ALA A 53 -18.20 30.79 -26.98
N SER A 54 -18.50 29.51 -26.77
CA SER A 54 -19.82 28.94 -26.99
C SER A 54 -20.83 29.22 -25.86
N ILE A 55 -20.37 29.68 -24.69
CA ILE A 55 -21.23 30.01 -23.54
C ILE A 55 -21.58 31.50 -23.60
N PRO A 56 -22.88 31.87 -23.69
CA PRO A 56 -23.31 33.27 -23.63
C PRO A 56 -22.80 33.99 -22.39
N GLU A 57 -22.38 35.25 -22.56
CA GLU A 57 -21.77 36.07 -21.49
C GLU A 57 -22.61 36.16 -20.20
N PRO A 58 -23.94 36.40 -20.23
CA PRO A 58 -24.74 36.43 -19.00
C PRO A 58 -24.74 35.10 -18.24
N GLN A 59 -24.58 33.98 -18.95
CA GLN A 59 -24.46 32.65 -18.33
C GLN A 59 -23.08 32.51 -17.69
N ARG A 60 -22.00 32.90 -18.37
CA ARG A 60 -20.64 32.87 -17.78
C ARG A 60 -20.56 33.73 -16.52
N GLU A 61 -21.10 34.95 -16.56
CA GLU A 61 -21.16 35.83 -15.40
C GLU A 61 -21.92 35.20 -14.22
N ALA A 62 -23.04 34.52 -14.49
CA ALA A 62 -23.79 33.82 -13.45
C ALA A 62 -22.97 32.69 -12.80
N TRP A 63 -22.24 31.90 -13.58
CA TRP A 63 -21.34 30.85 -13.05
C TRP A 63 -20.17 31.45 -12.27
N LEU A 64 -19.52 32.48 -12.81
CA LEU A 64 -18.42 33.20 -12.18
C LEU A 64 -18.80 33.81 -10.83
N LYS A 65 -20.00 34.39 -10.75
CA LYS A 65 -20.52 35.03 -9.53
C LYS A 65 -20.74 34.02 -8.40
N HIS A 66 -21.11 32.79 -8.73
CA HIS A 66 -21.45 31.74 -7.77
C HIS A 66 -20.38 30.63 -7.69
N GLN A 67 -19.19 30.88 -8.23
CA GLN A 67 -18.06 29.96 -8.14
C GLN A 67 -17.70 29.74 -6.66
N VAL A 68 -17.54 28.46 -6.29
CA VAL A 68 -17.19 28.09 -4.92
C VAL A 68 -15.71 28.35 -4.68
N ASP A 69 -15.40 29.00 -3.56
CA ASP A 69 -14.06 29.16 -3.03
C ASP A 69 -13.92 28.33 -1.74
N GLY A 70 -12.75 27.75 -1.50
CA GLY A 70 -12.47 27.07 -0.23
C GLY A 70 -12.39 28.06 0.93
N PHE A 71 -12.72 27.60 2.15
CA PHE A 71 -12.60 28.42 3.35
C PHE A 71 -11.17 28.93 3.58
N LYS A 72 -11.06 30.19 4.03
CA LYS A 72 -9.79 30.90 4.25
C LYS A 72 -9.53 31.25 5.71
N ASP A 73 -10.59 31.29 6.50
CA ASP A 73 -10.61 31.65 7.91
C ASP A 73 -11.48 30.66 8.69
N LYS A 74 -11.45 30.83 10.01
CA LYS A 74 -12.16 29.98 10.97
C LYS A 74 -13.67 30.00 10.75
N ASP A 75 -14.28 31.19 10.63
CA ASP A 75 -15.72 31.35 10.41
C ASP A 75 -16.19 30.70 9.09
N GLY A 76 -15.36 30.75 8.05
CA GLY A 76 -15.62 30.06 6.79
C GLY A 76 -15.62 28.54 6.95
N PHE A 77 -14.66 27.99 7.69
CA PHE A 77 -14.62 26.56 8.00
C PHE A 77 -15.83 26.12 8.84
N GLU A 78 -16.15 26.85 9.91
CA GLU A 78 -17.32 26.58 10.75
C GLU A 78 -18.61 26.56 9.93
N ARG A 79 -18.80 27.54 9.05
CA ARG A 79 -19.96 27.61 8.15
C ARG A 79 -20.04 26.38 7.24
N ASP A 80 -18.92 25.93 6.69
CA ASP A 80 -18.91 24.76 5.80
C ASP A 80 -19.20 23.46 6.57
N VAL A 81 -18.65 23.31 7.79
CA VAL A 81 -18.96 22.19 8.69
C VAL A 81 -20.44 22.18 9.05
N VAL A 82 -20.98 23.30 9.57
CA VAL A 82 -22.41 23.41 9.93
C VAL A 82 -23.30 23.17 8.72
N ARG A 83 -22.94 23.69 7.54
CA ARG A 83 -23.65 23.41 6.29
C ARG A 83 -23.72 21.91 6.02
N HIS A 84 -22.63 21.16 6.16
CA HIS A 84 -22.67 19.71 5.95
C HIS A 84 -23.47 18.97 7.03
N VAL A 85 -23.39 19.39 8.30
CA VAL A 85 -24.24 18.86 9.36
C VAL A 85 -25.72 19.01 9.00
N GLU A 86 -26.15 20.22 8.63
CA GLU A 86 -27.56 20.54 8.38
C GLU A 86 -28.08 19.99 7.04
N THR A 87 -27.27 20.06 5.98
CA THR A 87 -27.74 19.77 4.62
C THR A 87 -27.35 18.40 4.10
N THR A 88 -26.13 17.94 4.37
CA THR A 88 -25.62 16.67 3.83
C THR A 88 -25.96 15.50 4.74
N LEU A 89 -25.78 15.68 6.05
CA LEU A 89 -26.07 14.67 7.05
C LEU A 89 -27.52 14.71 7.55
N ALA A 90 -28.28 15.76 7.19
CA ALA A 90 -29.65 16.01 7.64
C ALA A 90 -29.77 15.96 9.18
N ARG A 91 -28.80 16.57 9.87
CA ARG A 91 -28.74 16.69 11.33
C ARG A 91 -28.86 18.15 11.75
N SER A 92 -28.73 18.42 13.04
CA SER A 92 -28.77 19.75 13.66
C SER A 92 -27.79 19.81 14.83
N MET A 93 -27.65 20.97 15.44
CA MET A 93 -26.85 21.12 16.67
C MET A 93 -27.29 20.16 17.80
N PHE A 94 -28.55 19.71 17.82
CA PHE A 94 -29.08 18.87 18.91
C PHE A 94 -28.71 17.39 18.77
N ASN A 95 -28.26 16.94 17.60
CA ASN A 95 -27.92 15.54 17.33
C ASN A 95 -26.63 15.37 16.50
N CYS A 96 -25.75 16.38 16.55
CA CYS A 96 -24.40 16.30 16.01
C CYS A 96 -23.48 15.61 17.02
N ASP A 97 -23.29 14.30 16.87
CA ASP A 97 -22.28 13.54 17.61
C ASP A 97 -20.90 13.65 16.95
N GLU A 98 -19.88 13.04 17.55
CA GLU A 98 -18.51 13.04 17.04
C GLU A 98 -18.41 12.45 15.62
N SER A 99 -19.17 11.39 15.34
CA SER A 99 -19.22 10.76 14.01
C SER A 99 -19.79 11.71 12.95
N ALA A 100 -20.85 12.46 13.27
CA ALA A 100 -21.40 13.49 12.40
C ALA A 100 -20.45 14.67 12.22
N ALA A 101 -19.78 15.11 13.28
CA ALA A 101 -18.78 16.16 13.22
C ALA A 101 -17.57 15.75 12.37
N TYR A 102 -17.09 14.50 12.50
CA TYR A 102 -16.09 13.89 11.62
C TYR A 102 -16.53 13.88 10.16
N SER A 103 -17.76 13.42 9.91
CA SER A 103 -18.33 13.36 8.57
C SER A 103 -18.38 14.74 7.94
N ALA A 104 -18.91 15.74 8.67
CA ALA A 104 -19.03 17.11 8.20
C ALA A 104 -17.67 17.81 7.99
N CYS A 105 -16.73 17.61 8.92
CA CYS A 105 -15.35 18.11 8.82
C CYS A 105 -14.64 17.54 7.58
N SER A 106 -14.72 16.22 7.39
CA SER A 106 -14.13 15.54 6.23
C SER A 106 -14.74 16.01 4.91
N LEU A 107 -16.07 16.22 4.87
CA LEU A 107 -16.76 16.76 3.70
C LEU A 107 -16.32 18.20 3.38
N ALA A 108 -16.14 19.06 4.39
CA ALA A 108 -15.64 20.42 4.21
C ALA A 108 -14.21 20.43 3.62
N PHE A 109 -13.32 19.58 4.13
CA PHE A 109 -11.98 19.42 3.56
C PHE A 109 -11.99 18.79 2.17
N ARG A 110 -12.86 17.80 1.92
CA ARG A 110 -13.02 17.19 0.61
C ARG A 110 -13.47 18.20 -0.45
N ASP A 111 -14.42 19.08 -0.12
CA ASP A 111 -14.86 20.11 -1.05
C ASP A 111 -13.68 20.98 -1.51
N ARG A 112 -12.80 21.37 -0.58
CA ARG A 112 -11.55 22.07 -0.91
C ARG A 112 -10.62 21.23 -1.78
N LEU A 113 -10.41 19.96 -1.44
CA LEU A 113 -9.57 19.05 -2.22
C LEU A 113 -10.10 18.85 -3.64
N ILE A 114 -11.42 18.81 -3.85
CA ILE A 114 -12.02 18.67 -5.18
C ILE A 114 -11.71 19.89 -6.06
N LEU A 115 -11.71 21.10 -5.49
CA LEU A 115 -11.34 22.31 -6.22
C LEU A 115 -9.89 22.22 -6.72
N GLU A 116 -8.96 21.88 -5.83
CA GLU A 116 -7.55 21.75 -6.18
C GLU A 116 -7.25 20.53 -7.08
N TRP A 117 -8.00 19.44 -6.91
CA TRP A 117 -7.95 18.29 -7.80
C TRP A 117 -8.37 18.67 -9.22
N ASN A 118 -9.50 19.40 -9.38
CA ASN A 118 -9.96 19.86 -10.69
C ASN A 118 -8.93 20.78 -11.36
N ARG A 119 -8.36 21.73 -10.61
CA ARG A 119 -7.28 22.62 -11.09
C ARG A 119 -6.05 21.83 -11.52
N THR A 120 -5.64 20.87 -10.71
CA THR A 120 -4.48 20.02 -10.98
C THR A 120 -4.69 19.19 -12.24
N GLN A 121 -5.85 18.54 -12.38
CA GLN A 121 -6.16 17.74 -13.58
C GLN A 121 -6.25 18.62 -14.83
N GLN A 122 -6.84 19.80 -14.72
CA GLN A 122 -6.91 20.76 -15.82
C GLN A 122 -5.51 21.25 -16.23
N ARG A 123 -4.64 21.59 -15.27
CA ARG A 123 -3.23 21.96 -15.53
C ARG A 123 -2.47 20.84 -16.21
N GLN A 124 -2.56 19.61 -15.70
CA GLN A 124 -1.92 18.45 -16.31
C GLN A 124 -2.40 18.19 -17.75
N THR A 125 -3.69 18.40 -18.03
CA THR A 125 -4.28 18.20 -19.37
C THR A 125 -3.95 19.35 -20.32
N PHE A 126 -3.87 20.57 -19.80
CA PHE A 126 -3.46 21.73 -20.58
C PHE A 126 -1.99 21.65 -21.00
N THR A 127 -1.09 21.29 -20.07
CA THR A 127 0.35 21.17 -20.34
C THR A 127 0.69 19.95 -21.19
N ASP A 128 -0.10 18.87 -21.10
CA ASP A 128 0.10 17.62 -21.84
C ASP A 128 1.54 17.08 -21.71
N SER A 129 2.04 17.06 -20.46
CA SER A 129 3.34 16.50 -20.11
C SER A 129 3.25 14.98 -19.92
N LYS A 130 4.42 14.31 -20.00
CA LYS A 130 4.54 12.89 -19.62
C LYS A 130 3.96 12.66 -18.22
N ARG A 131 3.21 11.58 -18.04
CA ARG A 131 2.55 11.22 -16.77
C ARG A 131 2.98 9.85 -16.30
N LEU A 132 3.10 9.72 -14.98
CA LEU A 132 3.32 8.46 -14.30
C LEU A 132 1.99 7.81 -13.89
N TYR A 133 1.88 6.51 -14.10
CA TYR A 133 0.85 5.66 -13.54
C TYR A 133 1.49 4.57 -12.67
N TYR A 134 1.25 4.65 -11.37
CA TYR A 134 1.78 3.70 -10.40
C TYR A 134 0.75 2.61 -10.12
N LEU A 135 1.02 1.39 -10.57
CA LEU A 135 0.12 0.25 -10.43
C LEU A 135 0.53 -0.56 -9.21
N SER A 136 -0.33 -0.59 -8.19
CA SER A 136 -0.14 -1.48 -7.04
C SER A 136 -1.43 -2.20 -6.65
N LEU A 137 -1.27 -3.45 -6.22
CA LEU A 137 -2.37 -4.26 -5.70
C LEU A 137 -2.81 -3.81 -4.30
N GLU A 138 -1.97 -3.07 -3.58
CA GLU A 138 -2.28 -2.53 -2.25
C GLU A 138 -1.87 -1.06 -2.09
N PHE A 139 -2.68 -0.30 -1.36
CA PHE A 139 -2.38 1.06 -0.91
C PHE A 139 -2.76 1.18 0.57
N LEU A 140 -1.77 1.20 1.45
CA LEU A 140 -2.02 1.23 2.89
C LEU A 140 -2.13 2.70 3.34
N MET A 141 -3.23 3.37 2.96
CA MET A 141 -3.40 4.83 3.07
C MET A 141 -3.44 5.33 4.53
N GLY A 142 -4.06 4.55 5.42
CA GLY A 142 -4.39 4.97 6.78
C GLY A 142 -5.58 5.94 6.81
N ARG A 143 -5.71 6.69 7.90
CA ARG A 143 -6.65 7.81 8.04
C ARG A 143 -6.22 9.01 7.19
N ALA A 144 -7.17 9.67 6.54
CA ALA A 144 -6.93 10.75 5.60
C ALA A 144 -7.17 12.15 6.21
N LEU A 145 -8.04 12.30 7.21
CA LEU A 145 -8.45 13.61 7.74
C LEU A 145 -7.25 14.43 8.22
N ASP A 146 -6.45 13.88 9.13
CA ASP A 146 -5.32 14.62 9.71
C ASP A 146 -4.26 14.97 8.65
N ASN A 147 -4.01 14.05 7.72
CA ASN A 147 -3.08 14.27 6.62
C ASN A 147 -3.57 15.35 5.64
N ALA A 148 -4.87 15.38 5.32
CA ALA A 148 -5.46 16.40 4.47
C ALA A 148 -5.37 17.78 5.12
N MET A 149 -5.71 17.90 6.41
CA MET A 149 -5.60 19.15 7.17
C MET A 149 -4.17 19.68 7.22
N LEU A 150 -3.21 18.77 7.42
CA LEU A 150 -1.79 19.06 7.51
C LEU A 150 -1.21 19.50 6.15
N ASN A 151 -1.46 18.75 5.08
CA ASN A 151 -0.89 19.06 3.76
C ASN A 151 -1.43 20.38 3.19
N ILE A 152 -2.69 20.73 3.51
CA ILE A 152 -3.31 22.00 3.13
C ILE A 152 -2.84 23.18 4.02
N GLY A 153 -2.23 22.91 5.18
CA GLY A 153 -1.79 23.93 6.13
C GLY A 153 -2.94 24.58 6.90
N GLN A 154 -4.02 23.85 7.16
CA GLN A 154 -5.24 24.37 7.82
C GLN A 154 -5.64 23.59 9.08
N LYS A 155 -4.74 22.75 9.63
CA LYS A 155 -5.00 21.98 10.85
C LYS A 155 -5.32 22.84 12.07
N ASP A 156 -4.54 23.90 12.33
CA ASP A 156 -4.79 24.80 13.47
C ASP A 156 -6.11 25.58 13.33
N LEU A 157 -6.44 25.98 12.10
CA LEU A 157 -7.71 26.62 11.78
C LEU A 157 -8.88 25.67 12.05
N ALA A 158 -8.79 24.42 11.60
CA ALA A 158 -9.81 23.41 11.85
C ALA A 158 -9.93 23.07 13.34
N LYS A 159 -8.80 22.99 14.07
CA LYS A 159 -8.78 22.78 15.52
C LYS A 159 -9.52 23.89 16.26
N ALA A 160 -9.26 25.15 15.91
CA ALA A 160 -9.93 26.30 16.51
C ALA A 160 -11.44 26.31 16.19
N GLY A 161 -11.81 26.09 14.92
CA GLY A 161 -13.22 26.10 14.52
C GLY A 161 -14.03 24.94 15.10
N LEU A 162 -13.46 23.72 15.16
CA LEU A 162 -14.10 22.60 15.84
C LEU A 162 -14.28 22.86 17.34
N ALA A 163 -13.32 23.50 17.99
CA ALA A 163 -13.43 23.86 19.41
C ALA A 163 -14.59 24.82 19.67
N ASP A 164 -14.79 25.81 18.81
CA ASP A 164 -15.94 26.73 18.90
C ASP A 164 -17.29 26.04 18.64
N LEU A 165 -17.28 24.99 17.81
CA LEU A 165 -18.43 24.10 17.60
C LEU A 165 -18.61 23.05 18.72
N GLY A 166 -17.73 23.01 19.71
CA GLY A 166 -17.82 22.12 20.87
C GLY A 166 -17.11 20.78 20.75
N PHE A 167 -16.25 20.58 19.75
CA PHE A 167 -15.54 19.32 19.50
C PHE A 167 -14.02 19.46 19.65
N ARG A 168 -13.38 18.42 20.19
CA ARG A 168 -11.92 18.31 20.19
C ARG A 168 -11.46 17.59 18.93
N ILE A 169 -10.49 18.16 18.24
CA ILE A 169 -10.01 17.62 16.95
C ILE A 169 -9.51 16.17 17.06
N GLU A 170 -8.90 15.79 18.19
CA GLU A 170 -8.42 14.43 18.39
C GLU A 170 -9.57 13.42 18.45
N ASP A 171 -10.66 13.76 19.15
CA ASP A 171 -11.85 12.91 19.29
C ASP A 171 -12.55 12.74 17.91
N ILE A 172 -12.44 13.75 17.03
CA ILE A 172 -12.94 13.70 15.64
C ILE A 172 -12.07 12.83 14.73
N ILE A 173 -10.73 12.95 14.82
CA ILE A 173 -9.80 12.12 14.02
C ILE A 173 -9.90 10.64 14.44
N GLU A 174 -10.23 10.35 15.70
CA GLU A 174 -10.43 8.99 16.19
C GLU A 174 -11.69 8.30 15.63
N GLN A 175 -12.66 9.04 15.09
CA GLN A 175 -13.85 8.45 14.43
C GLN A 175 -13.55 7.89 13.04
N GLU A 176 -12.42 8.25 12.43
CA GLU A 176 -12.07 7.81 11.08
C GLU A 176 -11.55 6.36 11.09
N HIS A 177 -12.10 5.52 10.22
CA HIS A 177 -11.57 4.18 9.95
C HIS A 177 -10.39 4.25 8.97
N ASP A 178 -9.33 3.47 9.22
CA ASP A 178 -8.26 3.28 8.22
C ASP A 178 -8.85 2.73 6.91
N ALA A 179 -8.44 3.29 5.78
CA ALA A 179 -8.85 2.72 4.49
C ALA A 179 -8.22 1.32 4.30
N ALA A 180 -9.06 0.29 4.26
CA ALA A 180 -8.64 -1.11 4.14
C ALA A 180 -8.25 -1.48 2.70
N LEU A 181 -7.34 -0.71 2.11
CA LEU A 181 -6.91 -0.81 0.71
C LEU A 181 -5.56 -1.51 0.54
N GLY A 182 -4.93 -1.94 1.64
CA GLY A 182 -3.63 -2.59 1.64
C GLY A 182 -3.33 -3.32 2.94
N ASN A 183 -2.22 -4.05 2.99
CA ASN A 183 -1.84 -4.84 4.16
C ASN A 183 -0.40 -4.54 4.62
N GLY A 184 0.57 -4.58 3.71
CA GLY A 184 1.98 -4.65 4.07
C GLY A 184 2.82 -3.40 3.79
N GLY A 185 4.14 -3.60 3.86
CA GLY A 185 5.13 -2.58 3.51
C GLY A 185 5.07 -2.16 2.03
N LEU A 186 4.64 -3.05 1.13
CA LEU A 186 4.49 -2.79 -0.31
C LEU A 186 3.43 -1.69 -0.55
N GLY A 187 2.27 -1.81 0.08
CA GLY A 187 1.18 -0.83 -0.03
C GLY A 187 1.45 0.43 0.76
N ARG A 188 2.22 0.35 1.86
CA ARG A 188 2.63 1.55 2.59
C ARG A 188 3.68 2.36 1.84
N LEU A 189 4.58 1.71 1.10
CA LEU A 189 5.50 2.36 0.18
C LEU A 189 4.73 3.09 -0.92
N ALA A 190 3.78 2.41 -1.58
CA ALA A 190 2.92 3.01 -2.60
C ALA A 190 2.20 4.26 -2.07
N ALA A 191 1.65 4.21 -0.85
CA ALA A 191 1.00 5.35 -0.21
C ALA A 191 1.98 6.50 0.13
N CYS A 192 3.22 6.22 0.56
CA CYS A 192 4.25 7.26 0.74
C CYS A 192 4.64 7.90 -0.60
N PHE A 193 4.72 7.10 -1.68
CA PHE A 193 5.04 7.59 -3.02
C PHE A 193 3.96 8.54 -3.55
N LEU A 194 2.67 8.23 -3.34
CA LEU A 194 1.59 9.14 -3.74
C LEU A 194 1.68 10.50 -3.04
N ASP A 195 2.02 10.53 -1.75
CA ASP A 195 2.22 11.78 -1.00
C ASP A 195 3.43 12.57 -1.52
N SER A 196 4.57 11.92 -1.77
CA SER A 196 5.76 12.54 -2.36
C SER A 196 5.53 13.05 -3.78
N LEU A 197 4.88 12.26 -4.65
CA LEU A 197 4.54 12.66 -6.02
C LEU A 197 3.66 13.92 -6.03
N ALA A 198 2.68 14.01 -5.12
CA ALA A 198 1.84 15.20 -4.99
C ALA A 198 2.63 16.40 -4.45
N SER A 199 3.43 16.20 -3.40
CA SER A 199 4.21 17.27 -2.74
C SER A 199 5.28 17.86 -3.65
N LEU A 200 5.90 17.03 -4.49
CA LEU A 200 6.91 17.42 -5.47
C LEU A 200 6.31 17.90 -6.81
N ASN A 201 4.99 17.96 -6.93
CA ASN A 201 4.27 18.42 -8.12
C ASN A 201 4.46 17.55 -9.39
N TYR A 202 4.79 16.27 -9.23
CA TYR A 202 4.86 15.35 -10.36
C TYR A 202 3.46 14.98 -10.88
N PRO A 203 3.27 14.96 -12.21
CA PRO A 203 2.01 14.55 -12.82
C PRO A 203 1.86 13.02 -12.73
N ALA A 204 1.22 12.54 -11.66
CA ALA A 204 1.16 11.11 -11.37
C ALA A 204 -0.16 10.66 -10.74
N TRP A 205 -0.58 9.44 -11.07
CA TRP A 205 -1.74 8.79 -10.48
C TRP A 205 -1.40 7.40 -9.96
N GLY A 206 -2.03 7.00 -8.86
CA GLY A 206 -2.08 5.61 -8.39
C GLY A 206 -3.29 4.87 -8.97
N TYR A 207 -3.13 3.59 -9.28
CA TYR A 207 -4.20 2.69 -9.68
C TYR A 207 -4.25 1.43 -8.82
N GLY A 208 -5.41 1.13 -8.25
CA GLY A 208 -5.63 -0.06 -7.41
C GLY A 208 -7.07 -0.59 -7.45
N LEU A 209 -7.36 -1.53 -6.54
CA LEU A 209 -8.70 -2.09 -6.32
C LEU A 209 -9.39 -1.44 -5.12
N ARG A 210 -10.70 -1.22 -5.21
CA ARG A 210 -11.51 -0.75 -4.09
C ARG A 210 -12.00 -1.95 -3.27
N TYR A 211 -11.15 -2.49 -2.39
CA TYR A 211 -11.50 -3.63 -1.55
C TYR A 211 -12.62 -3.29 -0.57
N ARG A 212 -13.66 -4.12 -0.55
CA ARG A 212 -14.81 -3.90 0.32
C ARG A 212 -14.53 -4.18 1.78
N TYR A 213 -13.77 -5.24 2.05
CA TYR A 213 -13.54 -5.77 3.40
C TYR A 213 -12.04 -5.84 3.78
N GLY A 214 -11.19 -5.17 2.99
CA GLY A 214 -9.74 -5.23 3.13
C GLY A 214 -9.17 -6.63 3.06
N ILE A 215 -8.11 -6.91 3.84
CA ILE A 215 -7.63 -8.27 4.07
C ILE A 215 -8.50 -8.97 5.13
N PHE A 216 -8.54 -8.38 6.32
CA PHE A 216 -9.43 -8.63 7.46
C PHE A 216 -9.06 -7.66 8.59
N LYS A 217 -10.00 -7.40 9.50
CA LYS A 217 -9.73 -6.85 10.84
C LYS A 217 -9.37 -8.01 11.77
N GLN A 218 -8.29 -7.84 12.54
CA GLN A 218 -7.83 -8.85 13.48
C GLN A 218 -8.50 -8.64 14.84
N GLU A 219 -9.02 -9.70 15.43
CA GLU A 219 -9.42 -9.71 16.84
C GLU A 219 -8.66 -10.82 17.57
N ILE A 220 -8.30 -10.60 18.83
CA ILE A 220 -7.66 -11.61 19.67
C ILE A 220 -8.68 -12.19 20.64
N ILE A 221 -9.08 -13.45 20.41
CA ILE A 221 -10.05 -14.18 21.25
C ILE A 221 -9.34 -15.38 21.84
N ASP A 222 -9.33 -15.48 23.18
CA ASP A 222 -8.64 -16.54 23.94
C ASP A 222 -7.16 -16.70 23.52
N GLY A 223 -6.50 -15.59 23.18
CA GLY A 223 -5.11 -15.55 22.73
C GLY A 223 -4.90 -15.89 21.25
N TYR A 224 -5.93 -16.30 20.50
CA TYR A 224 -5.81 -16.60 19.07
C TYR A 224 -6.27 -15.44 18.20
N GLN A 225 -5.63 -15.30 17.03
CA GLN A 225 -6.12 -14.43 15.97
C GLN A 225 -7.41 -15.00 15.36
N VAL A 226 -8.45 -14.17 15.34
CA VAL A 226 -9.70 -14.37 14.60
C VAL A 226 -9.81 -13.29 13.53
N GLU A 227 -10.11 -13.70 12.30
CA GLU A 227 -10.33 -12.80 11.18
C GLU A 227 -11.80 -12.39 11.07
N VAL A 228 -12.08 -11.09 11.11
CA VAL A 228 -13.41 -10.54 10.84
C VAL A 228 -13.36 -9.55 9.66
N PRO A 229 -14.46 -9.35 8.91
CA PRO A 229 -14.48 -8.37 7.83
C PRO A 229 -14.22 -6.94 8.33
N ASP A 230 -13.49 -6.14 7.54
CA ASP A 230 -13.26 -4.72 7.84
C ASP A 230 -14.33 -3.85 7.15
N TYR A 231 -15.27 -3.31 7.92
CA TYR A 231 -16.42 -2.53 7.41
C TYR A 231 -16.13 -1.04 7.19
N TRP A 232 -14.91 -0.69 6.77
CA TRP A 232 -14.47 0.70 6.54
C TRP A 232 -15.29 1.50 5.51
N LEU A 233 -16.07 0.82 4.65
CA LEU A 233 -16.90 1.45 3.61
C LEU A 233 -18.35 1.72 4.03
N ASP A 234 -18.74 1.38 5.25
CA ASP A 234 -20.06 1.76 5.77
C ASP A 234 -20.25 3.28 5.69
N PHE A 235 -19.15 4.03 5.86
CA PHE A 235 -19.06 5.43 5.50
C PHE A 235 -17.62 5.84 5.13
N ASN A 236 -17.42 6.32 3.90
CA ASN A 236 -16.15 6.90 3.45
C ASN A 236 -16.41 8.27 2.80
N PRO A 237 -16.02 9.39 3.44
CA PRO A 237 -16.26 10.71 2.87
C PRO A 237 -15.28 11.05 1.72
N TRP A 238 -14.10 10.43 1.66
CA TRP A 238 -12.97 10.88 0.84
C TRP A 238 -13.02 10.50 -0.64
N GLU A 239 -13.74 9.42 -0.96
CA GLU A 239 -13.89 8.99 -2.34
C GLU A 239 -15.11 9.61 -3.01
N PHE A 240 -15.08 9.72 -4.33
CA PHE A 240 -16.28 9.99 -5.11
C PHE A 240 -16.40 9.03 -6.30
N PRO A 241 -17.59 8.41 -6.48
CA PRO A 241 -17.83 7.50 -7.58
C PRO A 241 -17.83 8.22 -8.91
N ARG A 242 -17.24 7.60 -9.92
CA ARG A 242 -17.24 8.04 -11.32
C ARG A 242 -18.13 7.12 -12.14
N HIS A 243 -19.44 7.28 -11.98
CA HIS A 243 -20.43 6.48 -12.72
C HIS A 243 -20.35 6.66 -14.25
N ASP A 244 -19.65 7.70 -14.70
CA ASP A 244 -19.38 7.98 -16.10
C ASP A 244 -18.04 7.38 -16.60
N VAL A 245 -17.24 6.79 -15.70
CA VAL A 245 -16.03 6.03 -16.01
C VAL A 245 -16.26 4.56 -15.64
N THR A 246 -16.84 3.85 -16.59
CA THR A 246 -17.11 2.41 -16.51
C THR A 246 -16.45 1.67 -17.66
N VAL A 247 -15.81 0.54 -17.38
CA VAL A 247 -15.12 -0.29 -18.38
C VAL A 247 -15.64 -1.72 -18.32
N ASP A 248 -15.95 -2.30 -19.46
CA ASP A 248 -16.30 -3.73 -19.54
C ASP A 248 -15.01 -4.56 -19.60
N ILE A 249 -14.90 -5.55 -18.71
CA ILE A 249 -13.74 -6.44 -18.59
C ILE A 249 -14.20 -7.87 -18.84
N GLN A 250 -13.54 -8.52 -19.80
CA GLN A 250 -13.85 -9.87 -20.26
C GLN A 250 -13.02 -10.93 -19.52
N PHE A 251 -13.59 -12.11 -19.28
CA PHE A 251 -12.91 -13.30 -18.78
C PHE A 251 -13.33 -14.53 -19.58
N TYR A 252 -12.50 -15.57 -19.58
CA TYR A 252 -12.72 -16.83 -20.30
C TYR A 252 -12.85 -16.61 -21.82
N GLY A 253 -13.78 -17.29 -22.47
CA GLY A 253 -14.03 -17.15 -23.91
C GLY A 253 -13.02 -17.91 -24.77
N HIS A 254 -12.87 -17.49 -26.01
CA HIS A 254 -11.99 -18.12 -27.00
C HIS A 254 -11.48 -17.08 -28.00
N VAL A 255 -10.42 -17.42 -28.75
CA VAL A 255 -9.83 -16.52 -29.75
C VAL A 255 -10.14 -17.03 -31.16
N ASN A 256 -10.83 -16.21 -31.94
CA ASN A 256 -11.06 -16.43 -33.37
C ASN A 256 -10.07 -15.58 -34.18
N LYS A 257 -9.68 -16.06 -35.36
CA LYS A 257 -8.81 -15.31 -36.28
C LYS A 257 -9.56 -15.03 -37.57
N SER A 258 -9.46 -13.80 -38.04
CA SER A 258 -9.97 -13.35 -39.33
C SER A 258 -8.85 -12.68 -40.12
N THR A 259 -9.00 -12.61 -41.44
CA THR A 259 -8.06 -11.88 -42.30
C THR A 259 -8.80 -10.66 -42.85
N ASP A 260 -8.21 -9.48 -42.70
CA ASP A 260 -8.80 -8.25 -43.23
C ASP A 260 -8.54 -8.10 -44.75
N GLU A 261 -9.09 -7.03 -45.33
CA GLU A 261 -8.96 -6.72 -46.77
C GLU A 261 -7.50 -6.49 -47.22
N SER A 262 -6.58 -6.21 -46.28
CA SER A 262 -5.16 -6.01 -46.54
C SER A 262 -4.33 -7.30 -46.44
N GLY A 263 -4.95 -8.43 -46.06
CA GLY A 263 -4.28 -9.70 -45.82
C GLY A 263 -3.71 -9.85 -44.40
N LYS A 264 -3.96 -8.89 -43.50
CA LYS A 264 -3.50 -8.93 -42.11
C LYS A 264 -4.41 -9.84 -41.28
N THR A 265 -3.80 -10.70 -40.47
CA THR A 265 -4.55 -11.58 -39.55
C THR A 265 -4.88 -10.81 -38.27
N ILE A 266 -6.17 -10.71 -37.96
CA ILE A 266 -6.70 -10.06 -36.76
C ILE A 266 -7.27 -11.15 -35.83
N ALA A 267 -6.89 -11.09 -34.56
CA ALA A 267 -7.41 -11.95 -33.51
C ALA A 267 -8.57 -11.25 -32.78
N HIS A 268 -9.69 -11.97 -32.62
CA HIS A 268 -10.87 -11.51 -31.88
C HIS A 268 -11.06 -12.38 -30.65
N TRP A 269 -11.13 -11.76 -29.47
CA TRP A 269 -11.41 -12.45 -28.22
C TRP A 269 -12.91 -12.40 -27.91
N GLU A 270 -13.59 -13.54 -28.00
CA GLU A 270 -15.05 -13.61 -28.04
C GLU A 270 -15.64 -14.59 -27.01
N GLY A 271 -16.88 -14.31 -26.59
CA GLY A 271 -17.61 -15.09 -25.60
C GLY A 271 -17.09 -14.90 -24.17
N GLY A 272 -17.40 -15.85 -23.29
CA GLY A 272 -16.97 -15.80 -21.89
C GLY A 272 -17.87 -14.95 -20.99
N GLU A 273 -17.30 -14.45 -19.91
CA GLU A 273 -17.95 -13.62 -18.89
C GLU A 273 -17.53 -12.16 -19.06
N THR A 274 -18.42 -11.21 -18.76
CA THR A 274 -18.10 -9.78 -18.73
C THR A 274 -18.53 -9.18 -17.40
N VAL A 275 -17.64 -8.41 -16.77
CA VAL A 275 -17.91 -7.62 -15.57
C VAL A 275 -17.64 -6.14 -15.86
N LYS A 276 -18.21 -5.26 -15.05
CA LYS A 276 -18.04 -3.81 -15.15
C LYS A 276 -17.08 -3.31 -14.08
N ALA A 277 -16.01 -2.63 -14.48
CA ALA A 277 -15.15 -1.86 -13.59
C ALA A 277 -15.65 -0.42 -13.48
N VAL A 278 -16.00 0.01 -12.27
CA VAL A 278 -16.43 1.38 -11.97
C VAL A 278 -15.33 2.10 -11.20
N ALA A 279 -14.94 3.29 -11.67
CA ALA A 279 -13.90 4.08 -11.02
C ALA A 279 -14.41 4.83 -9.78
N TYR A 280 -13.55 4.90 -8.77
CA TYR A 280 -13.68 5.73 -7.57
C TYR A 280 -12.38 6.52 -7.43
N ASP A 281 -12.49 7.84 -7.32
CA ASP A 281 -11.33 8.72 -7.21
C ASP A 281 -11.16 9.17 -5.75
N VAL A 282 -9.92 9.10 -5.26
CA VAL A 282 -9.50 9.58 -3.94
C VAL A 282 -8.43 10.65 -4.16
N PRO A 283 -8.70 11.94 -3.86
CA PRO A 283 -7.72 13.01 -3.98
C PRO A 283 -6.52 12.82 -3.05
N ILE A 284 -5.31 13.05 -3.56
CA ILE A 284 -4.07 12.97 -2.80
C ILE A 284 -3.43 14.37 -2.73
N PRO A 285 -3.60 15.12 -1.62
CA PRO A 285 -3.00 16.44 -1.47
C PRO A 285 -1.49 16.36 -1.25
N GLY A 286 -0.73 17.22 -1.92
CA GLY A 286 0.69 17.44 -1.63
C GLY A 286 0.90 18.43 -0.48
N TYR A 287 2.01 18.32 0.23
CA TYR A 287 2.38 19.24 1.30
C TYR A 287 2.82 20.60 0.77
N ALA A 288 2.25 21.69 1.30
CA ALA A 288 2.60 23.06 0.95
C ALA A 288 2.51 23.39 -0.55
N THR A 289 1.61 22.71 -1.27
CA THR A 289 1.34 22.93 -2.69
C THR A 289 -0.15 22.75 -3.00
N PRO A 290 -0.73 23.49 -3.97
CA PRO A 290 -2.07 23.21 -4.48
C PRO A 290 -2.14 21.92 -5.31
N SER A 291 -1.03 21.29 -5.65
CA SER A 291 -1.04 20.02 -6.38
C SER A 291 -1.77 18.94 -5.61
N THR A 292 -2.89 18.48 -6.18
CA THR A 292 -3.71 17.39 -5.66
C THR A 292 -3.82 16.31 -6.71
N ASN A 293 -2.99 15.27 -6.56
CA ASN A 293 -2.97 14.09 -7.43
C ASN A 293 -4.15 13.16 -7.12
N ASN A 294 -4.18 11.98 -7.74
CA ASN A 294 -5.32 11.07 -7.66
C ASN A 294 -4.87 9.63 -7.41
N LEU A 295 -5.57 8.94 -6.51
CA LEU A 295 -5.63 7.49 -6.46
C LEU A 295 -6.96 7.06 -7.07
N ARG A 296 -6.92 6.33 -8.20
CA ARG A 296 -8.10 5.73 -8.81
C ARG A 296 -8.22 4.27 -8.40
N LEU A 297 -9.37 3.92 -7.83
CA LEU A 297 -9.71 2.59 -7.40
C LEU A 297 -10.82 2.01 -8.27
N TRP A 298 -10.75 0.71 -8.57
CA TRP A 298 -11.77 0.02 -9.35
C TRP A 298 -12.64 -0.89 -8.47
N SER A 299 -13.95 -0.73 -8.60
CA SER A 299 -14.95 -1.61 -8.01
C SER A 299 -15.59 -2.47 -9.10
N SER A 300 -15.68 -3.78 -8.87
CA SER A 300 -16.28 -4.73 -9.79
C SER A 300 -17.79 -4.84 -9.59
N LYS A 301 -18.55 -4.76 -10.67
CA LYS A 301 -20.01 -4.87 -10.73
C LYS A 301 -20.46 -5.82 -11.84
N ALA A 302 -21.64 -6.40 -11.71
CA ALA A 302 -22.21 -7.25 -12.77
C ALA A 302 -22.51 -6.42 -14.04
N ALA A 303 -22.21 -6.98 -15.22
CA ALA A 303 -22.47 -6.32 -16.49
C ALA A 303 -23.93 -6.48 -16.97
N SER A 304 -24.59 -7.59 -16.61
CA SER A 304 -25.96 -7.96 -16.99
C SER A 304 -27.05 -7.22 -16.19
N GLY A 305 -26.66 -6.36 -15.24
CA GLY A 305 -27.55 -5.75 -14.25
C GLY A 305 -27.42 -6.43 -12.89
N GLU A 306 -28.06 -5.87 -11.87
CA GLU A 306 -27.94 -6.36 -10.48
C GLU A 306 -28.88 -7.56 -10.20
N PHE A 307 -29.91 -7.80 -11.04
CA PHE A 307 -31.02 -8.69 -10.69
C PHE A 307 -31.74 -9.31 -11.90
N ASP A 308 -32.01 -10.61 -11.84
CA ASP A 308 -32.81 -11.34 -12.83
C ASP A 308 -34.24 -11.57 -12.34
N PHE A 309 -35.19 -10.78 -12.86
CA PHE A 309 -36.61 -10.89 -12.54
C PHE A 309 -37.25 -12.21 -12.96
N GLN A 310 -36.76 -12.86 -14.02
CA GLN A 310 -37.36 -14.13 -14.46
C GLN A 310 -37.05 -15.23 -13.46
N LYS A 311 -35.78 -15.34 -13.02
CA LYS A 311 -35.35 -16.29 -11.99
C LYS A 311 -36.00 -15.99 -10.64
N PHE A 312 -36.12 -14.72 -10.27
CA PHE A 312 -36.79 -14.37 -9.02
C PHE A 312 -38.26 -14.79 -9.02
N ASN A 313 -38.99 -14.51 -10.09
CA ASN A 313 -40.40 -14.88 -10.21
C ASN A 313 -40.63 -16.39 -10.34
N SER A 314 -39.62 -17.17 -10.75
CA SER A 314 -39.67 -18.65 -10.73
C SER A 314 -39.35 -19.26 -9.37
N GLY A 315 -39.03 -18.45 -8.34
CA GLY A 315 -38.64 -18.90 -7.00
C GLY A 315 -37.16 -19.23 -6.85
N GLU A 316 -36.34 -18.94 -7.87
CA GLU A 316 -34.88 -19.17 -7.87
C GLU A 316 -34.14 -17.95 -7.32
N TYR A 317 -34.39 -17.62 -6.05
CA TYR A 317 -33.90 -16.39 -5.42
C TYR A 317 -32.37 -16.26 -5.41
N GLU A 318 -31.63 -17.32 -5.08
CA GLU A 318 -30.16 -17.29 -5.09
C GLU A 318 -29.60 -17.07 -6.50
N SER A 319 -30.14 -17.78 -7.49
CA SER A 319 -29.74 -17.66 -8.89
C SER A 319 -30.07 -16.28 -9.49
N SER A 320 -31.04 -15.56 -8.93
CA SER A 320 -31.43 -14.22 -9.39
C SER A 320 -30.39 -13.13 -9.12
N VAL A 321 -29.49 -13.36 -8.15
CA VAL A 321 -28.41 -12.42 -7.74
C VAL A 321 -27.00 -13.02 -7.92
N ALA A 322 -26.90 -14.24 -8.44
CA ALA A 322 -25.62 -14.96 -8.54
C ALA A 322 -24.57 -14.22 -9.39
N ASP A 323 -25.00 -13.52 -10.45
CA ASP A 323 -24.10 -12.73 -11.31
C ASP A 323 -23.49 -11.55 -10.56
N GLN A 324 -24.31 -10.86 -9.75
CA GLN A 324 -23.86 -9.79 -8.87
C GLN A 324 -22.81 -10.29 -7.88
N GLN A 325 -23.10 -11.39 -7.19
CA GLN A 325 -22.19 -11.96 -6.18
C GLN A 325 -20.84 -12.35 -6.81
N ARG A 326 -20.83 -13.01 -7.98
CA ARG A 326 -19.59 -13.38 -8.68
C ARG A 326 -18.77 -12.16 -9.07
N ALA A 327 -19.40 -11.12 -9.62
CA ALA A 327 -18.70 -9.91 -10.02
C ALA A 327 -18.12 -9.17 -8.81
N GLU A 328 -18.92 -8.95 -7.76
CA GLU A 328 -18.49 -8.20 -6.57
C GLU A 328 -17.37 -8.90 -5.78
N THR A 329 -17.28 -10.24 -5.87
CA THR A 329 -16.21 -11.03 -5.21
C THR A 329 -14.81 -10.59 -5.65
N ILE A 330 -14.65 -10.12 -6.89
CA ILE A 330 -13.35 -9.65 -7.42
C ILE A 330 -12.80 -8.49 -6.57
N SER A 331 -13.63 -7.55 -6.14
CA SER A 331 -13.20 -6.41 -5.31
C SER A 331 -13.60 -6.56 -3.84
N ALA A 332 -13.87 -7.78 -3.36
CA ALA A 332 -14.32 -8.00 -1.98
C ALA A 332 -13.15 -7.95 -0.98
N VAL A 333 -12.15 -8.82 -1.16
CA VAL A 333 -11.03 -9.00 -0.21
C VAL A 333 -9.68 -8.94 -0.90
N LEU A 334 -8.67 -8.42 -0.19
CA LEU A 334 -7.27 -8.40 -0.61
C LEU A 334 -6.62 -9.76 -0.31
N TYR A 335 -5.86 -10.30 -1.26
CA TYR A 335 -5.16 -11.60 -1.16
C TYR A 335 -6.09 -12.74 -0.70
N PRO A 336 -7.11 -13.11 -1.50
CA PRO A 336 -7.96 -14.24 -1.20
C PRO A 336 -7.11 -15.52 -1.05
N ASN A 337 -7.52 -16.42 -0.16
CA ASN A 337 -6.82 -17.68 0.10
C ASN A 337 -6.67 -18.50 -1.19
N ASP A 338 -5.44 -18.63 -1.68
CA ASP A 338 -5.07 -19.29 -2.92
C ASP A 338 -4.48 -20.69 -2.74
N ASN A 339 -4.59 -21.27 -1.53
CA ASN A 339 -4.33 -22.69 -1.30
C ASN A 339 -5.30 -23.61 -2.07
N LEU A 340 -6.41 -23.06 -2.58
CA LEU A 340 -7.41 -23.75 -3.38
C LEU A 340 -7.37 -23.23 -4.83
N GLU A 341 -7.65 -24.09 -5.81
CA GLU A 341 -7.67 -23.70 -7.24
C GLU A 341 -8.63 -22.54 -7.55
N ARG A 342 -9.80 -22.51 -6.91
CA ARG A 342 -10.74 -21.37 -7.04
C ARG A 342 -10.16 -20.05 -6.50
N GLY A 343 -9.31 -20.12 -5.47
CA GLY A 343 -8.62 -18.97 -4.91
C GLY A 343 -7.54 -18.44 -5.85
N LYS A 344 -6.77 -19.34 -6.48
CA LYS A 344 -5.81 -19.00 -7.55
C LYS A 344 -6.49 -18.29 -8.71
N GLU A 345 -7.62 -18.83 -9.18
CA GLU A 345 -8.40 -18.21 -10.25
C GLU A 345 -8.91 -16.82 -9.87
N LEU A 346 -9.45 -16.66 -8.65
CA LEU A 346 -9.92 -15.35 -8.17
C LEU A 346 -8.78 -14.33 -8.07
N ARG A 347 -7.62 -14.73 -7.55
CA ARG A 347 -6.42 -13.85 -7.47
C ARG A 347 -5.96 -13.42 -8.86
N LEU A 348 -5.97 -14.32 -9.85
CA LEU A 348 -5.67 -13.97 -11.24
C LEU A 348 -6.74 -13.05 -11.86
N LYS A 349 -8.03 -13.29 -11.57
CA LYS A 349 -9.13 -12.39 -11.97
C LYS A 349 -8.92 -10.98 -11.41
N GLN A 350 -8.53 -10.85 -10.14
CA GLN A 350 -8.24 -9.56 -9.50
C GLN A 350 -7.12 -8.81 -10.21
N GLN A 351 -5.99 -9.48 -10.44
CA GLN A 351 -4.85 -8.89 -11.15
C GLN A 351 -5.26 -8.42 -12.54
N TYR A 352 -5.91 -9.27 -13.33
CA TYR A 352 -6.33 -8.89 -14.68
C TYR A 352 -7.36 -7.76 -14.69
N PHE A 353 -8.38 -7.84 -13.84
CA PHE A 353 -9.47 -6.85 -13.78
C PHE A 353 -8.94 -5.44 -13.57
N TRP A 354 -8.07 -5.25 -12.58
CA TRP A 354 -7.56 -3.94 -12.26
C TRP A 354 -6.59 -3.42 -13.32
N VAL A 355 -5.68 -4.25 -13.86
CA VAL A 355 -4.74 -3.77 -14.89
C VAL A 355 -5.46 -3.43 -16.19
N ALA A 356 -6.45 -4.23 -16.60
CA ALA A 356 -7.22 -3.99 -17.82
C ALA A 356 -8.05 -2.69 -17.72
N ALA A 357 -8.75 -2.49 -16.60
CA ALA A 357 -9.50 -1.24 -16.37
C ALA A 357 -8.57 -0.01 -16.35
N SER A 358 -7.41 -0.14 -15.71
CA SER A 358 -6.41 0.94 -15.61
C SER A 358 -5.82 1.29 -16.98
N LEU A 359 -5.43 0.30 -17.78
CA LEU A 359 -4.89 0.51 -19.13
C LEU A 359 -5.91 1.11 -20.07
N TYR A 360 -7.16 0.67 -20.02
CA TYR A 360 -8.25 1.30 -20.78
C TYR A 360 -8.31 2.81 -20.50
N ASP A 361 -8.25 3.20 -19.24
CA ASP A 361 -8.31 4.61 -18.83
C ASP A 361 -7.05 5.41 -19.21
N ILE A 362 -5.86 4.81 -19.10
CA ILE A 362 -4.59 5.40 -19.55
C ILE A 362 -4.64 5.65 -21.06
N VAL A 363 -4.97 4.62 -21.85
CA VAL A 363 -5.10 4.71 -23.31
C VAL A 363 -6.15 5.73 -23.72
N ARG A 364 -7.32 5.72 -23.08
CA ARG A 364 -8.38 6.70 -23.33
C ARG A 364 -7.89 8.14 -23.12
N ARG A 365 -7.09 8.39 -22.08
CA ARG A 365 -6.54 9.74 -21.82
C ARG A 365 -5.50 10.13 -22.85
N PHE A 366 -4.60 9.23 -23.22
CA PHE A 366 -3.64 9.47 -24.30
C PHE A 366 -4.35 9.81 -25.62
N LYS A 367 -5.40 9.08 -25.98
CA LYS A 367 -6.19 9.37 -27.21
C LYS A 367 -6.81 10.77 -27.25
N LYS A 368 -7.01 11.43 -26.10
CA LYS A 368 -7.51 12.82 -26.07
C LYS A 368 -6.50 13.83 -26.63
N SER A 369 -5.20 13.57 -26.48
CA SER A 369 -4.15 14.45 -27.04
C SER A 369 -4.03 14.30 -28.57
N LYS A 370 -4.66 13.25 -29.16
CA LYS A 370 -4.63 12.95 -30.60
C LYS A 370 -3.22 12.77 -31.17
N ARG A 371 -2.26 12.41 -30.33
CA ARG A 371 -0.87 12.11 -30.70
C ARG A 371 -0.76 10.77 -31.42
N ALA A 372 0.35 10.61 -32.15
CA ALA A 372 0.69 9.33 -32.77
C ALA A 372 1.10 8.30 -31.72
N TRP A 373 0.80 7.02 -31.92
CA TRP A 373 1.09 5.94 -30.97
C TRP A 373 2.57 5.79 -30.61
N LYS A 374 3.48 6.09 -31.54
CA LYS A 374 4.93 6.11 -31.27
C LYS A 374 5.35 7.08 -30.15
N GLU A 375 4.53 8.11 -29.86
CA GLU A 375 4.76 9.07 -28.78
C GLU A 375 4.17 8.59 -27.44
N PHE A 376 3.53 7.42 -27.39
CA PHE A 376 2.94 6.89 -26.16
C PHE A 376 3.98 6.75 -25.03
N PRO A 377 5.19 6.20 -25.27
CA PRO A 377 6.22 6.11 -24.22
C PRO A 377 6.79 7.48 -23.79
N ASP A 378 6.67 8.51 -24.65
CA ASP A 378 7.08 9.88 -24.33
C ASP A 378 6.03 10.62 -23.49
N GLN A 379 4.81 10.05 -23.37
CA GLN A 379 3.68 10.64 -22.66
C GLN A 379 3.20 9.80 -21.47
N VAL A 380 3.57 8.52 -21.43
CA VAL A 380 3.10 7.56 -20.45
C VAL A 380 4.28 6.76 -19.90
N ALA A 381 4.45 6.82 -18.57
CA ALA A 381 5.26 5.86 -17.82
C ALA A 381 4.34 5.03 -16.93
N ILE A 382 4.54 3.70 -16.91
CA ILE A 382 3.78 2.79 -16.05
C ILE A 382 4.76 2.03 -15.16
N GLN A 383 4.61 2.18 -13.84
CA GLN A 383 5.42 1.45 -12.87
C GLN A 383 4.67 0.22 -12.37
N LEU A 384 5.32 -0.94 -12.50
CA LEU A 384 4.88 -2.20 -11.93
C LEU A 384 5.44 -2.32 -10.51
N ASN A 385 4.58 -2.17 -9.51
CA ASN A 385 4.95 -2.39 -8.10
C ASN A 385 4.85 -3.88 -7.76
N ASP A 386 5.98 -4.58 -7.79
CA ASP A 386 6.08 -6.05 -7.76
C ASP A 386 5.45 -6.71 -9.00
N THR A 387 5.26 -8.03 -8.97
CA THR A 387 4.83 -8.87 -10.10
C THR A 387 3.31 -8.86 -10.34
N HIS A 388 2.50 -8.45 -9.36
CA HIS A 388 1.04 -8.42 -9.47
C HIS A 388 0.47 -7.72 -10.73
N PRO A 389 1.00 -6.55 -11.17
CA PRO A 389 0.53 -5.89 -12.40
C PRO A 389 1.15 -6.42 -13.70
N THR A 390 1.92 -7.51 -13.71
CA THR A 390 2.67 -7.95 -14.90
C THR A 390 1.78 -8.17 -16.14
N LEU A 391 0.52 -8.57 -15.95
CA LEU A 391 -0.45 -8.69 -17.04
C LEU A 391 -0.71 -7.37 -17.80
N ALA A 392 -0.35 -6.21 -17.24
CA ALA A 392 -0.41 -4.93 -17.93
C ALA A 392 0.48 -4.90 -19.19
N ILE A 393 1.65 -5.55 -19.17
CA ILE A 393 2.52 -5.69 -20.35
C ILE A 393 1.78 -6.37 -21.50
N VAL A 394 1.12 -7.49 -21.17
CA VAL A 394 0.43 -8.35 -22.14
C VAL A 394 -0.87 -7.69 -22.61
N GLU A 395 -1.59 -7.03 -21.72
CA GLU A 395 -2.83 -6.32 -22.03
C GLU A 395 -2.58 -5.08 -22.90
N LEU A 396 -1.50 -4.32 -22.66
CA LEU A 396 -1.15 -3.19 -23.53
C LEU A 396 -0.81 -3.69 -24.94
N GLN A 397 -0.04 -4.78 -25.05
CA GLN A 397 0.23 -5.42 -26.35
C GLN A 397 -1.07 -5.84 -27.05
N ARG A 398 -2.01 -6.44 -26.30
CA ARG A 398 -3.33 -6.82 -26.83
C ARG A 398 -4.11 -5.61 -27.35
N ILE A 399 -4.17 -4.52 -26.58
CA ILE A 399 -4.87 -3.30 -26.99
C ILE A 399 -4.27 -2.75 -28.29
N LEU A 400 -2.94 -2.57 -28.33
CA LEU A 400 -2.26 -1.98 -29.48
C LEU A 400 -2.40 -2.82 -30.75
N VAL A 401 -2.31 -4.14 -30.65
CA VAL A 401 -2.41 -5.04 -31.82
C VAL A 401 -3.86 -5.29 -32.21
N ASP A 402 -4.69 -5.77 -31.29
CA ASP A 402 -6.03 -6.28 -31.62
C ASP A 402 -7.06 -5.15 -31.78
N LEU A 403 -6.94 -4.05 -31.02
CA LEU A 403 -7.93 -2.96 -31.05
C LEU A 403 -7.45 -1.74 -31.85
N GLU A 404 -6.17 -1.39 -31.75
CA GLU A 404 -5.61 -0.23 -32.45
C GLU A 404 -4.95 -0.57 -33.79
N GLY A 405 -4.78 -1.87 -34.08
CA GLY A 405 -4.34 -2.36 -35.39
C GLY A 405 -2.86 -2.15 -35.69
N LEU A 406 -2.00 -1.92 -34.69
CA LEU A 406 -0.55 -1.77 -34.90
C LEU A 406 0.10 -3.08 -35.34
N GLU A 407 1.29 -2.97 -35.94
CA GLU A 407 2.16 -4.12 -36.17
C GLU A 407 2.79 -4.60 -34.85
N TRP A 408 3.08 -5.89 -34.75
CA TRP A 408 3.56 -6.50 -33.50
C TRP A 408 4.82 -5.83 -32.95
N ASP A 409 5.84 -5.62 -33.81
CA ASP A 409 7.12 -5.05 -33.39
C ASP A 409 7.00 -3.57 -32.99
N GLU A 410 6.12 -2.81 -33.67
CA GLU A 410 5.83 -1.42 -33.31
C GLU A 410 5.14 -1.35 -31.93
N ALA A 411 4.12 -2.18 -31.72
CA ALA A 411 3.42 -2.29 -30.45
C ALA A 411 4.35 -2.74 -29.32
N TRP A 412 5.21 -3.73 -29.57
CA TRP A 412 6.13 -4.26 -28.57
C TRP A 412 7.19 -3.24 -28.16
N ASN A 413 7.70 -2.45 -29.11
CA ASN A 413 8.60 -1.34 -28.80
C ASN A 413 7.93 -0.27 -27.93
N ILE A 414 6.65 0.04 -28.17
CA ILE A 414 5.87 0.94 -27.30
C ILE A 414 5.75 0.34 -25.90
N VAL A 415 5.38 -0.95 -25.80
CA VAL A 415 5.22 -1.66 -24.52
C VAL A 415 6.50 -1.60 -23.70
N VAL A 416 7.63 -2.06 -24.24
CA VAL A 416 8.90 -2.11 -23.48
C VAL A 416 9.32 -0.73 -22.97
N ASN A 417 9.20 0.32 -23.79
CA ASN A 417 9.58 1.68 -23.41
C ASN A 417 8.57 2.36 -22.45
N THR A 418 7.40 1.77 -22.23
CA THR A 418 6.38 2.30 -21.30
C THR A 418 6.60 1.82 -19.86
N PHE A 419 7.04 0.56 -19.68
CA PHE A 419 7.03 -0.11 -18.37
C PHE A 419 8.37 -0.07 -17.64
N GLY A 420 8.34 0.30 -16.35
CA GLY A 420 9.38 0.02 -15.37
C GLY A 420 8.91 -1.02 -14.34
N TYR A 421 9.80 -1.90 -13.88
CA TYR A 421 9.49 -2.96 -12.90
C TYR A 421 10.31 -2.83 -11.62
N THR A 422 9.64 -2.69 -10.48
CA THR A 422 10.29 -2.76 -9.17
C THR A 422 10.09 -4.14 -8.56
N ASN A 423 11.18 -4.81 -8.21
CA ASN A 423 11.16 -6.08 -7.50
C ASN A 423 11.35 -5.88 -5.99
N HIS A 424 10.57 -6.61 -5.20
CA HIS A 424 10.60 -6.59 -3.73
C HIS A 424 10.98 -7.94 -3.11
N THR A 425 11.40 -8.92 -3.93
CA THR A 425 11.43 -10.33 -3.56
C THR A 425 12.85 -10.87 -3.63
N VAL A 426 13.36 -11.30 -2.47
CA VAL A 426 14.68 -11.93 -2.36
C VAL A 426 14.64 -13.41 -2.77
N LEU A 427 13.63 -14.13 -2.26
CA LEU A 427 13.52 -15.58 -2.39
C LEU A 427 12.95 -15.99 -3.77
N PRO A 428 13.69 -16.75 -4.61
CA PRO A 428 13.21 -17.16 -5.92
C PRO A 428 11.88 -17.94 -5.89
N GLU A 429 11.63 -18.70 -4.84
CA GLU A 429 10.39 -19.46 -4.61
C GLU A 429 9.17 -18.58 -4.33
N ALA A 430 9.38 -17.32 -3.90
CA ALA A 430 8.32 -16.35 -3.67
C ALA A 430 7.99 -15.53 -4.93
N LEU A 431 8.70 -15.74 -6.04
CA LEU A 431 8.37 -15.11 -7.32
C LEU A 431 7.12 -15.75 -7.93
N GLU A 432 6.14 -14.91 -8.28
CA GLU A 432 4.84 -15.36 -8.73
C GLU A 432 4.91 -16.20 -10.03
N LYS A 433 4.25 -17.36 -10.00
CA LYS A 433 4.08 -18.25 -11.15
C LYS A 433 2.62 -18.65 -11.31
N TRP A 434 2.14 -18.69 -12.54
CA TRP A 434 0.79 -19.16 -12.87
C TRP A 434 0.83 -20.41 -13.75
N SER A 435 -0.06 -21.37 -13.50
CA SER A 435 -0.20 -22.51 -14.42
C SER A 435 -0.64 -22.02 -15.79
N VAL A 436 0.01 -22.53 -16.84
CA VAL A 436 -0.40 -22.29 -18.23
C VAL A 436 -1.86 -22.68 -18.46
N GLY A 437 -2.33 -23.78 -17.85
CA GLY A 437 -3.71 -24.24 -18.00
C GLY A 437 -4.73 -23.25 -17.41
N LEU A 438 -4.41 -22.65 -16.26
CA LEU A 438 -5.25 -21.63 -15.64
C LEU A 438 -5.34 -20.36 -16.51
N ILE A 439 -4.20 -19.88 -17.00
CA ILE A 439 -4.14 -18.70 -17.89
C ILE A 439 -4.85 -19.01 -19.22
N GLN A 440 -4.70 -20.22 -19.78
CA GLN A 440 -5.41 -20.63 -20.99
C GLN A 440 -6.93 -20.58 -20.80
N HIS A 441 -7.41 -21.05 -19.66
CA HIS A 441 -8.83 -21.08 -19.34
C HIS A 441 -9.39 -19.67 -19.15
N LEU A 442 -8.70 -18.83 -18.39
CA LEU A 442 -9.21 -17.52 -17.98
C LEU A 442 -8.90 -16.40 -18.99
N LEU A 443 -7.73 -16.43 -19.62
CA LEU A 443 -7.17 -15.36 -20.46
C LEU A 443 -6.53 -15.93 -21.74
N PRO A 444 -7.33 -16.58 -22.63
CA PRO A 444 -6.81 -17.33 -23.77
C PRO A 444 -6.02 -16.46 -24.76
N ARG A 445 -6.41 -15.19 -24.95
CA ARG A 445 -5.68 -14.27 -25.83
C ARG A 445 -4.33 -13.87 -25.24
N HIS A 446 -4.28 -13.58 -23.95
CA HIS A 446 -3.03 -13.24 -23.25
C HIS A 446 -2.03 -14.38 -23.29
N LEU A 447 -2.49 -15.63 -23.20
CA LEU A 447 -1.59 -16.78 -23.35
C LEU A 447 -0.90 -16.81 -24.72
N GLN A 448 -1.65 -16.55 -25.81
CA GLN A 448 -1.06 -16.50 -27.16
C GLN A 448 0.00 -15.40 -27.24
N ILE A 449 -0.29 -14.22 -26.70
CA ILE A 449 0.64 -13.08 -26.67
C ILE A 449 1.88 -13.42 -25.83
N ILE A 450 1.73 -14.08 -24.67
CA ILE A 450 2.85 -14.51 -23.82
C ILE A 450 3.74 -15.52 -24.56
N TYR A 451 3.15 -16.46 -25.30
CA TYR A 451 3.93 -17.39 -26.11
C TYR A 451 4.71 -16.68 -27.23
N ASP A 452 4.10 -15.72 -27.91
CA ASP A 452 4.77 -14.94 -28.95
C ASP A 452 5.91 -14.09 -28.35
N ILE A 453 5.67 -13.41 -27.21
CA ILE A 453 6.72 -12.68 -26.47
C ILE A 453 7.89 -13.61 -26.14
N ASN A 454 7.60 -14.79 -25.57
CA ASN A 454 8.63 -15.76 -25.19
C ASN A 454 9.39 -16.28 -26.42
N LEU A 455 8.70 -16.58 -27.52
CA LEU A 455 9.31 -17.07 -28.75
C LEU A 455 10.31 -16.04 -29.31
N PHE A 456 9.89 -14.79 -29.48
CA PHE A 456 10.75 -13.74 -30.04
C PHE A 456 11.91 -13.40 -29.10
N PHE A 457 11.68 -13.41 -27.79
CA PHE A 457 12.73 -13.23 -26.80
C PHE A 457 13.78 -14.34 -26.89
N LEU A 458 13.36 -15.62 -26.87
CA LEU A 458 14.30 -16.75 -26.97
C LEU A 458 15.05 -16.78 -28.30
N GLN A 459 14.42 -16.38 -29.41
CA GLN A 459 15.12 -16.23 -30.70
C GLN A 459 16.19 -15.12 -30.66
N THR A 460 15.95 -14.05 -29.90
CA THR A 460 16.94 -12.98 -29.69
C THR A 460 18.10 -13.49 -28.86
N VAL A 461 17.82 -14.24 -27.78
CA VAL A 461 18.85 -14.87 -26.94
C VAL A 461 19.66 -15.89 -27.73
N GLU A 462 19.03 -16.75 -28.55
CA GLU A 462 19.74 -17.75 -29.37
C GLU A 462 20.65 -17.10 -30.41
N ARG A 463 20.26 -15.95 -30.97
CA ARG A 463 21.11 -15.17 -31.88
C ARG A 463 22.30 -14.53 -31.16
N ALA A 464 22.12 -14.04 -29.94
CA ALA A 464 23.16 -13.41 -29.14
C ALA A 464 24.12 -14.43 -28.48
N PHE A 465 23.61 -15.61 -28.11
CA PHE A 465 24.34 -16.69 -27.45
C PHE A 465 24.16 -18.03 -28.19
N PRO A 466 24.72 -18.19 -29.40
CA PRO A 466 24.50 -19.40 -30.20
C PRO A 466 25.02 -20.67 -29.50
N GLY A 467 24.17 -21.70 -29.43
CA GLY A 467 24.53 -23.01 -28.88
C GLY A 467 24.29 -23.20 -27.38
N ASP A 468 24.02 -22.14 -26.61
CA ASP A 468 23.72 -22.24 -25.17
C ASP A 468 22.24 -22.55 -24.92
N ARG A 469 21.86 -23.83 -25.09
CA ARG A 469 20.49 -24.30 -24.86
C ARG A 469 20.07 -24.22 -23.38
N ASP A 470 21.02 -24.30 -22.46
CA ASP A 470 20.71 -24.23 -21.03
C ASP A 470 20.33 -22.80 -20.62
N LEU A 471 21.01 -21.78 -21.17
CA LEU A 471 20.62 -20.39 -20.97
C LEU A 471 19.18 -20.15 -21.43
N LEU A 472 18.80 -20.60 -22.64
CA LEU A 472 17.43 -20.47 -23.15
C LEU A 472 16.38 -21.05 -22.18
N ARG A 473 16.67 -22.23 -21.61
CA ARG A 473 15.80 -22.87 -20.61
C ARG A 473 15.69 -22.04 -19.33
N ARG A 474 16.82 -21.52 -18.84
CA ARG A 474 16.87 -20.72 -17.61
C ARG A 474 16.15 -19.38 -17.77
N VAL A 475 16.24 -18.68 -18.90
CA VAL A 475 15.63 -17.35 -19.09
C VAL A 475 14.21 -17.36 -19.68
N SER A 476 13.72 -18.48 -20.20
CA SER A 476 12.37 -18.57 -20.79
C SER A 476 11.28 -18.04 -19.86
N ILE A 477 10.27 -17.36 -20.38
CA ILE A 477 9.10 -16.96 -19.57
C ILE A 477 8.30 -18.21 -19.17
N ILE A 478 8.29 -19.23 -20.04
CA ILE A 478 7.64 -20.51 -19.78
C ILE A 478 8.62 -21.44 -19.07
N GLU A 479 8.22 -21.94 -17.91
CA GLU A 479 8.90 -23.02 -17.20
C GLU A 479 8.30 -24.35 -17.64
N GLU A 480 9.14 -25.20 -18.23
CA GLU A 480 8.76 -26.55 -18.65
C GLU A 480 8.82 -27.51 -17.45
N GLY A 481 7.82 -28.39 -17.32
CA GLY A 481 7.70 -29.32 -16.20
C GLY A 481 6.46 -30.22 -16.36
N GLN A 482 6.11 -30.98 -15.32
CA GLN A 482 4.88 -31.80 -15.33
C GLN A 482 3.63 -30.95 -15.58
N SER A 483 3.57 -29.77 -14.96
CA SER A 483 2.66 -28.69 -15.34
C SER A 483 3.49 -27.49 -15.76
N LYS A 484 3.19 -26.92 -16.93
CA LYS A 484 3.89 -25.73 -17.41
C LYS A 484 3.47 -24.52 -16.60
N MET A 485 4.44 -23.69 -16.23
CA MET A 485 4.22 -22.46 -15.46
C MET A 485 4.67 -21.23 -16.25
N ILE A 486 4.00 -20.11 -16.05
CA ILE A 486 4.40 -18.80 -16.55
C ILE A 486 5.11 -18.07 -15.41
N ARG A 487 6.37 -17.69 -15.63
CA ARG A 487 7.21 -16.97 -14.65
C ARG A 487 6.97 -15.47 -14.78
N MET A 488 6.16 -14.89 -13.88
CA MET A 488 5.68 -13.51 -14.04
C MET A 488 6.80 -12.48 -13.87
N ALA A 489 7.74 -12.70 -12.94
CA ALA A 489 8.92 -11.86 -12.82
C ALA A 489 9.75 -11.78 -14.12
N PHE A 490 9.81 -12.88 -14.88
CA PHE A 490 10.60 -12.96 -16.10
C PHE A 490 9.89 -12.22 -17.23
N LEU A 491 8.57 -12.38 -17.32
CA LEU A 491 7.74 -11.59 -18.21
C LEU A 491 7.85 -10.08 -17.91
N ALA A 492 7.88 -9.70 -16.63
CA ALA A 492 8.08 -8.31 -16.21
C ALA A 492 9.44 -7.75 -16.63
N ILE A 493 10.53 -8.52 -16.46
CA ILE A 493 11.88 -8.13 -16.91
C ILE A 493 11.93 -7.98 -18.44
N VAL A 494 11.38 -8.95 -19.17
CA VAL A 494 11.39 -8.93 -20.65
C VAL A 494 10.57 -7.77 -21.21
N GLY A 495 9.42 -7.46 -20.59
CA GLY A 495 8.51 -6.40 -21.04
C GLY A 495 8.75 -4.99 -20.48
N SER A 496 9.83 -4.77 -19.72
CA SER A 496 10.16 -3.46 -19.14
C SER A 496 11.51 -2.94 -19.66
N HIS A 497 11.67 -1.62 -19.76
CA HIS A 497 12.95 -1.00 -20.14
C HIS A 497 13.91 -0.85 -18.94
N LYS A 498 13.38 -0.79 -17.72
CA LYS A 498 14.15 -0.73 -16.47
C LYS A 498 13.59 -1.69 -15.42
N VAL A 499 14.49 -2.29 -14.66
CA VAL A 499 14.22 -3.14 -13.50
C VAL A 499 14.99 -2.57 -12.31
N ASN A 500 14.35 -2.41 -11.15
CA ASN A 500 15.05 -1.93 -9.96
C ASN A 500 14.77 -2.77 -8.71
N GLY A 501 15.79 -2.91 -7.87
CA GLY A 501 15.62 -3.33 -6.48
C GLY A 501 15.33 -2.14 -5.56
N VAL A 502 15.16 -2.43 -4.27
CA VAL A 502 14.59 -1.53 -3.26
C VAL A 502 15.54 -1.21 -2.09
N ALA A 503 16.78 -1.67 -2.23
CA ALA A 503 17.94 -1.45 -1.38
C ALA A 503 19.19 -1.80 -2.20
N GLU A 504 20.34 -1.24 -1.85
CA GLU A 504 21.57 -1.41 -2.62
C GLU A 504 22.00 -2.89 -2.70
N LEU A 505 22.14 -3.54 -1.54
CA LEU A 505 22.48 -4.97 -1.46
C LEU A 505 21.46 -5.87 -2.17
N HIS A 506 20.17 -5.52 -2.06
CA HIS A 506 19.10 -6.25 -2.75
C HIS A 506 19.23 -6.13 -4.27
N SER A 507 19.54 -4.93 -4.76
CA SER A 507 19.76 -4.68 -6.19
C SER A 507 21.01 -5.40 -6.70
N ASP A 508 22.06 -5.51 -5.88
CA ASP A 508 23.23 -6.31 -6.19
C ASP A 508 22.90 -7.79 -6.24
N LEU A 509 22.13 -8.32 -5.28
CA LEU A 509 21.67 -9.71 -5.27
C LEU A 509 20.79 -10.05 -6.49
N ILE A 510 19.94 -9.10 -6.91
CA ILE A 510 19.19 -9.18 -8.17
C ILE A 510 20.14 -9.39 -9.34
N LYS A 511 21.23 -8.63 -9.41
CA LYS A 511 22.18 -8.67 -10.53
C LYS A 511 23.08 -9.91 -10.51
N THR A 512 23.53 -10.32 -9.33
CA THR A 512 24.55 -11.37 -9.18
C THR A 512 23.96 -12.77 -9.06
N THR A 513 22.75 -12.88 -8.50
CA THR A 513 22.14 -14.17 -8.17
C THR A 513 20.78 -14.35 -8.84
N ILE A 514 19.78 -13.54 -8.49
CA ILE A 514 18.36 -13.83 -8.79
C ILE A 514 18.08 -13.74 -10.30
N PHE A 515 18.57 -12.68 -10.96
CA PHE A 515 18.34 -12.42 -12.39
C PHE A 515 19.64 -12.33 -13.19
N LYS A 516 20.71 -12.99 -12.73
CA LYS A 516 22.04 -12.95 -13.37
C LYS A 516 22.04 -13.27 -14.87
N ASP A 517 21.23 -14.23 -15.29
CA ASP A 517 21.15 -14.61 -16.70
C ASP A 517 20.49 -13.49 -17.53
N PHE A 518 19.55 -12.74 -16.96
CA PHE A 518 18.97 -11.56 -17.61
C PHE A 518 19.92 -10.37 -17.65
N VAL A 519 20.79 -10.19 -16.65
CA VAL A 519 21.89 -9.21 -16.71
C VAL A 519 22.84 -9.55 -17.86
N THR A 520 23.19 -10.82 -18.03
CA THR A 520 24.00 -11.28 -19.18
C THR A 520 23.32 -10.98 -20.51
N VAL A 521 21.99 -11.18 -20.60
CA VAL A 521 21.22 -10.99 -21.84
C VAL A 521 21.00 -9.52 -22.20
N PHE A 522 20.60 -8.68 -21.23
CA PHE A 522 20.20 -7.29 -21.49
C PHE A 522 21.29 -6.25 -21.17
N GLY A 523 22.33 -6.65 -20.44
CA GLY A 523 23.33 -5.75 -19.89
C GLY A 523 22.95 -5.21 -18.50
N PRO A 524 23.95 -4.76 -17.72
CA PRO A 524 23.75 -4.27 -16.36
C PRO A 524 22.93 -2.97 -16.30
N ASP A 525 22.94 -2.15 -17.34
CA ASP A 525 22.25 -0.86 -17.37
C ASP A 525 20.73 -0.98 -17.24
N LYS A 526 20.14 -2.13 -17.61
CA LYS A 526 18.71 -2.39 -17.42
C LYS A 526 18.34 -2.52 -15.93
N PHE A 527 19.30 -2.90 -15.09
CA PHE A 527 19.10 -3.16 -13.66
C PHE A 527 19.67 -2.03 -12.81
N THR A 528 18.80 -1.31 -12.11
CA THR A 528 19.16 -0.18 -11.24
C THR A 528 18.78 -0.44 -9.79
N ASN A 529 19.07 0.51 -8.91
CA ASN A 529 18.64 0.55 -7.53
C ASN A 529 17.85 1.83 -7.28
N VAL A 530 16.78 1.74 -6.50
CA VAL A 530 16.21 2.90 -5.80
C VAL A 530 15.89 2.43 -4.39
N THR A 531 16.72 2.80 -3.41
CA THR A 531 16.44 2.46 -2.02
C THR A 531 15.12 3.10 -1.59
N ASN A 532 14.24 2.32 -0.96
CA ASN A 532 12.98 2.81 -0.39
C ASN A 532 13.14 3.99 0.59
N GLY A 533 12.02 4.68 0.82
CA GLY A 533 11.92 5.78 1.77
C GLY A 533 10.50 5.94 2.29
N ILE A 534 10.34 6.85 3.25
CA ILE A 534 9.07 7.16 3.92
C ILE A 534 8.77 8.66 3.86
N THR A 535 7.49 9.02 3.86
CA THR A 535 7.11 10.44 3.90
C THR A 535 7.31 11.02 5.32
N PRO A 536 8.10 12.10 5.48
CA PRO A 536 8.25 12.75 6.78
C PRO A 536 6.97 13.48 7.24
N ARG A 537 6.04 13.78 6.33
CA ARG A 537 4.78 14.45 6.67
C ARG A 537 3.92 13.59 7.59
N ARG A 538 3.72 12.31 7.23
CA ARG A 538 2.95 11.38 8.07
C ARG A 538 3.79 10.83 9.22
N TRP A 539 5.00 10.36 8.93
CA TRP A 539 5.77 9.57 9.89
C TRP A 539 6.58 10.39 10.90
N LEU A 540 6.63 11.72 10.76
CA LEU A 540 7.24 12.62 11.75
C LEU A 540 6.29 13.77 12.11
N HIS A 541 5.87 14.59 11.15
CA HIS A 541 5.07 15.78 11.44
C HIS A 541 3.67 15.46 12.00
N GLN A 542 2.98 14.49 11.42
CA GLN A 542 1.67 14.02 11.90
C GLN A 542 1.78 13.14 13.15
N ALA A 543 2.64 12.11 13.10
CA ALA A 543 2.74 11.12 14.17
C ALA A 543 3.37 11.67 15.46
N ASN A 544 4.31 12.62 15.32
CA ASN A 544 5.13 13.17 16.41
C ASN A 544 5.32 14.70 16.29
N PRO A 545 4.22 15.48 16.38
CA PRO A 545 4.25 16.92 16.12
C PRO A 545 5.21 17.68 17.05
N ARG A 546 5.31 17.28 18.33
CA ARG A 546 6.24 17.92 19.28
C ARG A 546 7.71 17.72 18.89
N LEU A 547 8.09 16.53 18.42
CA LEU A 547 9.46 16.32 17.91
C LEU A 547 9.70 17.13 16.63
N SER A 548 8.69 17.19 15.76
CA SER A 548 8.74 17.98 14.54
C SER A 548 8.94 19.48 14.83
N GLU A 549 8.25 20.03 15.83
CA GLU A 549 8.41 21.41 16.31
C GLU A 549 9.79 21.65 16.93
N LEU A 550 10.28 20.72 17.75
CA LEU A 550 11.63 20.79 18.33
C LEU A 550 12.70 20.82 17.23
N ILE A 551 12.58 19.97 16.21
CA ILE A 551 13.46 19.98 15.03
C ILE A 551 13.36 21.31 14.30
N ALA A 552 12.14 21.80 14.03
CA ALA A 552 11.91 23.08 13.35
C ALA A 552 12.59 24.24 14.10
N SER A 553 12.59 24.23 15.44
CA SER A 553 13.24 25.26 16.26
C SER A 553 14.76 25.37 16.04
N LYS A 554 15.42 24.25 15.70
CA LYS A 554 16.86 24.19 15.43
C LYS A 554 17.19 24.36 13.94
N VAL A 555 16.31 23.87 13.05
CA VAL A 555 16.46 24.03 11.59
C VAL A 555 16.13 25.46 11.14
N GLY A 556 15.17 26.11 11.81
CA GLY A 556 14.67 27.46 11.57
C GLY A 556 13.30 27.52 10.87
N SER A 557 12.79 26.41 10.35
CA SER A 557 11.52 26.32 9.62
C SER A 557 11.03 24.87 9.51
N ASN A 558 9.84 24.67 8.94
CA ASN A 558 9.32 23.35 8.56
C ASN A 558 9.79 22.88 7.17
N ASP A 559 10.78 23.54 6.56
CA ASP A 559 11.26 23.21 5.20
C ASP A 559 11.90 21.82 5.15
N PHE A 560 12.34 21.27 6.29
CA PHE A 560 12.86 19.91 6.38
C PHE A 560 11.82 18.82 6.02
N LEU A 561 10.52 19.17 6.00
CA LEU A 561 9.46 18.26 5.57
C LEU A 561 9.43 18.03 4.05
N THR A 562 10.09 18.90 3.28
CA THR A 562 10.31 18.77 1.83
C THR A 562 11.78 18.57 1.46
N ASP A 563 12.70 18.83 2.39
CA ASP A 563 14.13 18.52 2.27
C ASP A 563 14.65 17.93 3.59
N LEU A 564 14.55 16.60 3.72
CA LEU A 564 14.90 15.91 4.95
C LEU A 564 16.41 15.94 5.24
N THR A 565 17.26 16.36 4.30
CA THR A 565 18.70 16.51 4.53
C THR A 565 19.02 17.59 5.56
N LEU A 566 18.10 18.54 5.76
CA LEU A 566 18.21 19.62 6.75
C LEU A 566 18.20 19.12 8.21
N LEU A 567 17.84 17.85 8.46
CA LEU A 567 17.94 17.24 9.78
C LEU A 567 19.38 17.25 10.32
N ASN A 568 20.40 17.29 9.46
CA ASN A 568 21.80 17.34 9.88
C ASN A 568 22.12 18.53 10.81
N LYS A 569 21.35 19.63 10.72
CA LYS A 569 21.53 20.82 11.57
C LYS A 569 21.29 20.53 13.05
N ILE A 570 20.45 19.55 13.39
CA ILE A 570 20.16 19.22 14.80
C ILE A 570 21.34 18.53 15.49
N GLU A 571 22.29 17.98 14.73
CA GLU A 571 23.50 17.34 15.27
C GLU A 571 24.33 18.34 16.11
N LEU A 572 24.31 19.63 15.74
CA LEU A 572 24.96 20.71 16.50
C LEU A 572 24.37 20.89 17.91
N SER A 573 23.15 20.40 18.15
CA SER A 573 22.44 20.48 19.43
C SER A 573 22.53 19.19 20.26
N VAL A 574 23.26 18.16 19.80
CA VAL A 574 23.40 16.88 20.53
C VAL A 574 23.91 17.08 21.96
N ASN A 575 24.90 17.97 22.14
CA ASN A 575 25.49 18.23 23.45
C ASN A 575 24.74 19.30 24.27
N ASP A 576 23.71 19.94 23.72
CA ASP A 576 22.90 20.96 24.41
C ASP A 576 22.01 20.29 25.48
N PRO A 577 22.21 20.56 26.79
CA PRO A 577 21.43 19.94 27.84
C PRO A 577 19.94 20.28 27.79
N ALA A 578 19.57 21.47 27.31
CA ALA A 578 18.17 21.88 27.21
C ALA A 578 17.47 21.09 26.08
N PHE A 579 18.15 20.93 24.94
CA PHE A 579 17.65 20.15 23.82
C PHE A 579 17.48 18.67 24.17
N ARG A 580 18.47 18.06 24.84
CA ARG A 580 18.39 16.67 25.32
C ARG A 580 17.24 16.46 26.31
N LYS A 581 17.04 17.40 27.23
CA LYS A 581 15.93 17.36 28.18
C LYS A 581 14.57 17.39 27.46
N GLU A 582 14.37 18.33 26.55
CA GLU A 582 13.13 18.45 25.80
C GLU A 582 12.86 17.21 24.93
N TRP A 583 13.91 16.65 24.33
CA TRP A 583 13.83 15.38 23.59
C TRP A 583 13.31 14.23 24.45
N ALA A 584 13.85 14.07 25.66
CA ALA A 584 13.41 13.04 26.61
C ALA A 584 11.95 13.25 27.05
N GLU A 585 11.54 14.49 27.32
CA GLU A 585 10.16 14.82 27.69
C GLU A 585 9.16 14.52 26.56
N ILE A 586 9.57 14.71 25.30
CA ILE A 586 8.76 14.35 24.12
C ILE A 586 8.62 12.82 24.03
N LYS A 587 9.71 12.06 24.15
CA LYS A 587 9.67 10.59 24.13
C LYS A 587 8.77 10.05 25.24
N LEU A 588 8.93 10.56 26.47
CA LEU A 588 8.10 10.17 27.62
C LEU A 588 6.61 10.44 27.37
N ALA A 589 6.26 11.59 26.80
CA ALA A 589 4.86 11.90 26.48
C ALA A 589 4.28 10.97 25.41
N ASN A 590 5.07 10.58 24.41
CA ASN A 590 4.66 9.59 23.42
C ASN A 590 4.47 8.20 24.07
N LYS A 591 5.34 7.80 24.99
CA LYS A 591 5.21 6.56 25.78
C LYS A 591 3.97 6.57 26.65
N LEU A 592 3.63 7.69 27.27
CA LEU A 592 2.36 7.86 28.01
C LEU A 592 1.13 7.68 27.10
N ARG A 593 1.17 8.23 25.88
CA ARG A 593 0.10 8.04 24.88
C ARG A 593 -0.07 6.56 24.52
N LEU A 594 1.05 5.85 24.26
CA LEU A 594 1.00 4.42 23.96
C LEU A 594 0.56 3.59 25.18
N ALA A 595 1.03 3.90 26.39
CA ALA A 595 0.61 3.23 27.62
C ALA A 595 -0.90 3.37 27.86
N LYS A 596 -1.47 4.57 27.61
CA LYS A 596 -2.93 4.78 27.65
C LYS A 596 -3.64 3.93 26.60
N HIS A 597 -3.12 3.86 25.38
CA HIS A 597 -3.69 3.02 24.33
C HIS A 597 -3.65 1.53 24.71
N ILE A 598 -2.50 1.01 25.18
CA ILE A 598 -2.35 -0.36 25.67
C ILE A 598 -3.37 -0.67 26.76
N LYS A 599 -3.52 0.24 27.73
CA LYS A 599 -4.49 0.06 28.82
C LYS A 599 -5.93 -0.01 28.31
N ALA A 600 -6.28 0.86 27.36
CA ALA A 600 -7.61 0.90 26.79
C ALA A 600 -7.93 -0.33 25.93
N SER A 601 -6.96 -0.87 25.18
CA SER A 601 -7.18 -1.99 24.25
C SER A 601 -7.02 -3.36 24.88
N THR A 602 -6.09 -3.53 25.83
CA THR A 602 -5.74 -4.84 26.40
C THR A 602 -6.05 -4.97 27.89
N GLY A 603 -6.33 -3.87 28.58
CA GLY A 603 -6.47 -3.84 30.03
C GLY A 603 -5.15 -3.95 30.81
N VAL A 604 -4.01 -4.17 30.14
CA VAL A 604 -2.68 -4.23 30.77
C VAL A 604 -2.20 -2.82 31.12
N THR A 605 -1.73 -2.62 32.35
CA THR A 605 -1.05 -1.38 32.75
C THR A 605 0.45 -1.55 32.54
N VAL A 606 1.08 -0.59 31.88
CA VAL A 606 2.53 -0.59 31.63
C VAL A 606 3.16 0.72 32.11
N SER A 607 4.38 0.67 32.65
CA SER A 607 5.09 1.85 33.10
C SER A 607 5.77 2.56 31.93
N PRO A 608 5.55 3.87 31.71
CA PRO A 608 6.23 4.64 30.66
C PRO A 608 7.71 4.90 30.96
N ASP A 609 8.19 4.61 32.17
CA ASP A 609 9.61 4.73 32.53
C ASP A 609 10.43 3.50 32.09
N ALA A 610 9.76 2.37 31.82
CA ALA A 610 10.35 1.16 31.30
C ALA A 610 10.85 1.32 29.86
N LEU A 611 11.88 0.59 29.45
CA LEU A 611 12.28 0.51 28.05
C LEU A 611 11.13 -0.06 27.20
N PHE A 612 10.66 0.69 26.20
CA PHE A 612 9.65 0.21 25.24
C PHE A 612 10.34 -0.47 24.06
N ASP A 613 10.22 -1.80 24.04
CA ASP A 613 10.85 -2.72 23.10
C ASP A 613 9.80 -3.27 22.14
N VAL A 614 9.89 -2.93 20.86
CA VAL A 614 8.77 -3.04 19.91
C VAL A 614 9.10 -3.94 18.72
N GLN A 615 8.29 -4.97 18.48
CA GLN A 615 8.30 -5.75 17.25
C GLN A 615 6.92 -5.74 16.56
N VAL A 616 6.73 -4.80 15.64
CA VAL A 616 5.47 -4.65 14.88
C VAL A 616 5.65 -4.84 13.38
N LYS A 617 5.19 -5.97 12.85
CA LYS A 617 5.25 -6.36 11.43
C LYS A 617 4.40 -7.60 11.19
N ARG A 618 4.19 -7.98 9.92
CA ARG A 618 3.57 -9.26 9.56
C ARG A 618 4.18 -10.42 10.36
N ILE A 619 3.35 -11.30 10.91
CA ILE A 619 3.80 -12.47 11.66
C ILE A 619 4.20 -13.57 10.67
N HIS A 620 5.46 -14.00 10.75
CA HIS A 620 6.02 -15.02 9.87
C HIS A 620 7.29 -15.59 10.49
N GLU A 621 7.55 -16.88 10.32
CA GLU A 621 8.76 -17.55 10.85
C GLU A 621 10.07 -16.83 10.45
N TYR A 622 10.26 -16.38 9.21
CA TYR A 622 11.48 -15.67 8.81
C TYR A 622 11.66 -14.29 9.47
N LYS A 623 10.57 -13.67 9.96
CA LYS A 623 10.61 -12.39 10.70
C LYS A 623 10.98 -12.57 12.17
N ARG A 624 11.03 -13.84 12.61
CA ARG A 624 11.53 -14.31 13.90
C ARG A 624 10.89 -13.67 15.13
N GLN A 625 9.57 -13.44 15.11
CA GLN A 625 8.86 -13.14 16.36
C GLN A 625 9.01 -14.26 17.41
N GLN A 626 9.24 -15.50 16.96
CA GLN A 626 9.58 -16.62 17.84
C GLN A 626 10.94 -16.43 18.55
N LEU A 627 11.96 -15.89 17.87
CA LEU A 627 13.26 -15.58 18.50
C LEU A 627 13.08 -14.55 19.62
N ASN A 628 12.31 -13.48 19.34
CA ASN A 628 12.03 -12.46 20.34
C ASN A 628 11.28 -13.03 21.54
N ILE A 629 10.15 -13.72 21.34
CA ILE A 629 9.38 -14.26 22.47
C ILE A 629 10.17 -15.31 23.27
N PHE A 630 11.06 -16.09 22.63
CA PHE A 630 11.98 -16.97 23.35
C PHE A 630 12.98 -16.19 24.21
N GLY A 631 13.52 -15.07 23.72
CA GLY A 631 14.35 -14.18 24.52
C GLY A 631 13.61 -13.51 25.68
N VAL A 632 12.33 -13.18 25.49
CA VAL A 632 11.45 -12.68 26.57
C VAL A 632 11.23 -13.74 27.65
N ILE A 633 10.97 -15.00 27.26
CA ILE A 633 10.86 -16.11 28.21
C ILE A 633 12.19 -16.32 28.94
N HIS A 634 13.32 -16.27 28.23
CA HIS A 634 14.64 -16.33 28.86
C HIS A 634 14.83 -15.23 29.91
N ARG A 635 14.55 -13.96 29.56
CA ARG A 635 14.61 -12.83 30.49
C ARG A 635 13.72 -13.05 31.72
N TYR A 636 12.50 -13.55 31.54
CA TYR A 636 11.60 -13.89 32.64
C TYR A 636 12.22 -14.93 33.57
N LEU A 637 12.76 -16.03 33.03
CA LEU A 637 13.44 -17.06 33.81
C LEU A 637 14.66 -16.51 34.56
N THR A 638 15.46 -15.65 33.92
CA THR A 638 16.60 -14.96 34.56
C THR A 638 16.13 -14.10 35.73
N LEU A 639 15.09 -13.28 35.54
CA LEU A 639 14.53 -12.42 36.59
C LEU A 639 13.99 -13.23 37.77
N LYS A 640 13.34 -14.37 37.51
CA LYS A 640 12.84 -15.28 38.56
C LYS A 640 13.96 -15.93 39.36
N ALA A 641 15.11 -16.19 38.73
CA ALA A 641 16.28 -16.75 39.38
C ALA A 641 17.04 -15.75 40.27
N LEU A 642 16.89 -14.44 40.04
CA LEU A 642 17.50 -13.40 40.87
C LEU A 642 16.89 -13.35 42.27
N SER A 643 17.71 -12.99 43.27
CA SER A 643 17.21 -12.63 44.60
C SER A 643 16.30 -11.39 44.53
N PRO A 644 15.38 -11.19 45.49
CA PRO A 644 14.52 -10.01 45.52
C PRO A 644 15.31 -8.68 45.47
N GLU A 645 16.48 -8.61 46.09
CA GLU A 645 17.36 -7.44 46.12
C GLU A 645 18.03 -7.16 44.77
N GLU A 646 18.48 -8.20 44.07
CA GLU A 646 19.06 -8.09 42.73
C GLU A 646 17.99 -7.73 41.70
N ARG A 647 16.82 -8.36 41.81
CA ARG A 647 15.68 -8.12 40.92
C ARG A 647 15.23 -6.66 40.93
N LYS A 648 15.28 -5.98 42.10
CA LYS A 648 14.98 -4.54 42.21
C LYS A 648 15.94 -3.62 41.44
N LYS A 649 17.12 -4.10 41.05
CA LYS A 649 18.13 -3.35 40.27
C LYS A 649 18.03 -3.62 38.77
N ALA A 650 17.21 -4.58 38.35
CA ALA A 650 16.96 -4.87 36.96
C ALA A 650 16.22 -3.69 36.31
N LEU A 651 16.51 -3.43 35.03
CA LEU A 651 15.81 -2.41 34.27
C LEU A 651 14.43 -2.91 33.86
N PRO A 652 13.37 -2.10 34.07
CA PRO A 652 12.03 -2.46 33.64
C PRO A 652 11.92 -2.41 32.11
N ARG A 653 11.23 -3.40 31.53
CA ARG A 653 11.02 -3.50 30.08
C ARG A 653 9.57 -3.84 29.75
N VAL A 654 9.07 -3.26 28.66
CA VAL A 654 7.76 -3.60 28.07
C VAL A 654 8.02 -4.10 26.65
N SER A 655 7.83 -5.40 26.44
CA SER A 655 7.93 -6.04 25.12
C SER A 655 6.58 -5.97 24.42
N ILE A 656 6.52 -5.24 23.30
CA ILE A 656 5.31 -4.88 22.57
C ILE A 656 5.35 -5.54 21.20
N PHE A 657 4.43 -6.46 20.97
CA PHE A 657 4.23 -7.14 19.71
C PHE A 657 2.99 -6.61 18.99
N GLY A 658 2.98 -6.74 17.66
CA GLY A 658 1.78 -6.48 16.86
C GLY A 658 1.98 -6.91 15.43
N GLY A 659 0.90 -7.35 14.79
CA GLY A 659 0.97 -7.86 13.42
C GLY A 659 -0.12 -8.85 13.12
N LYS A 660 -0.33 -9.09 11.82
CA LYS A 660 -1.32 -10.05 11.32
C LYS A 660 -0.61 -11.31 10.79
N ALA A 661 -1.15 -12.48 11.11
CA ALA A 661 -0.80 -13.74 10.46
C ALA A 661 -1.69 -13.95 9.22
N ALA A 662 -1.19 -14.60 8.16
CA ALA A 662 -2.06 -14.99 7.06
C ALA A 662 -3.10 -16.03 7.54
N PRO A 663 -4.36 -16.02 7.08
CA PRO A 663 -5.43 -16.84 7.68
C PRO A 663 -5.15 -18.35 7.65
N GLY A 664 -4.45 -18.82 6.60
CA GLY A 664 -4.06 -20.22 6.43
C GLY A 664 -2.70 -20.60 7.04
N TYR A 665 -1.96 -19.66 7.63
CA TYR A 665 -0.61 -19.93 8.13
C TYR A 665 -0.65 -20.33 9.61
N TRP A 666 -0.74 -21.64 9.84
CA TRP A 666 -0.86 -22.22 11.17
C TRP A 666 0.27 -21.79 12.13
N MET A 667 1.54 -21.92 11.72
CA MET A 667 2.68 -21.57 12.60
C MET A 667 2.65 -20.10 13.02
N ALA A 668 2.37 -19.17 12.09
CA ALA A 668 2.26 -17.76 12.39
C ALA A 668 1.14 -17.45 13.40
N LYS A 669 -0.01 -18.15 13.31
CA LYS A 669 -1.08 -18.03 14.31
C LYS A 669 -0.66 -18.58 15.67
N GLN A 670 0.11 -19.67 15.72
CA GLN A 670 0.64 -20.20 16.98
C GLN A 670 1.66 -19.25 17.63
N ILE A 671 2.45 -18.51 16.85
CA ILE A 671 3.33 -17.46 17.39
C ILE A 671 2.52 -16.37 18.09
N ILE A 672 1.42 -15.91 17.50
CA ILE A 672 0.52 -14.94 18.15
C ILE A 672 -0.04 -15.52 19.45
N HIS A 673 -0.47 -16.78 19.42
CA HIS A 673 -1.00 -17.47 20.59
C HIS A 673 0.04 -17.56 21.71
N LEU A 674 1.27 -17.97 21.40
CA LEU A 674 2.36 -18.05 22.37
C LEU A 674 2.67 -16.68 23.01
N ILE A 675 2.72 -15.61 22.22
CA ILE A 675 2.98 -14.25 22.75
C ILE A 675 1.91 -13.84 23.76
N ASN A 676 0.63 -14.06 23.42
CA ASN A 676 -0.48 -13.74 24.32
C ASN A 676 -0.45 -14.60 25.60
N SER A 677 -0.18 -15.90 25.47
CA SER A 677 -0.13 -16.81 26.61
C SER A 677 1.05 -16.52 27.55
N VAL A 678 2.22 -16.18 26.99
CA VAL A 678 3.38 -15.69 27.76
C VAL A 678 3.03 -14.38 28.48
N GLY A 679 2.39 -13.44 27.79
CA GLY A 679 1.95 -12.18 28.40
C GLY A 679 0.95 -12.38 29.54
N ASN A 680 0.01 -13.30 29.40
CA ASN A 680 -0.95 -13.60 30.47
C ASN A 680 -0.25 -14.11 31.75
N VAL A 681 0.80 -14.93 31.62
CA VAL A 681 1.56 -15.41 32.78
C VAL A 681 2.43 -14.29 33.37
N ILE A 682 3.26 -13.63 32.56
CA ILE A 682 4.22 -12.65 33.03
C ILE A 682 3.53 -11.42 33.61
N ASN A 683 2.48 -10.90 32.96
CA ASN A 683 1.83 -9.66 33.40
C ASN A 683 1.12 -9.81 34.76
N ASN A 684 0.76 -11.05 35.13
CA ASN A 684 0.08 -11.40 36.38
C ASN A 684 1.02 -11.99 37.44
N ASP A 685 2.33 -12.13 37.17
CA ASP A 685 3.29 -12.60 38.17
C ASP A 685 3.68 -11.47 39.13
N ALA A 686 3.23 -11.58 40.39
CA ALA A 686 3.50 -10.62 41.46
C ALA A 686 4.99 -10.49 41.80
N ASP A 687 5.80 -11.52 41.54
CA ASP A 687 7.24 -11.49 41.77
C ASP A 687 7.99 -10.62 40.75
N ILE A 688 7.38 -10.42 39.57
CA ILE A 688 7.95 -9.64 38.46
C ILE A 688 7.37 -8.23 38.43
N GLY A 689 6.06 -8.08 38.63
CA GLY A 689 5.41 -6.77 38.65
C GLY A 689 5.63 -5.98 37.35
N ASP A 690 6.18 -4.77 37.45
CA ASP A 690 6.45 -3.87 36.32
C ASP A 690 7.86 -4.00 35.74
N LEU A 691 8.66 -4.96 36.21
CA LEU A 691 10.01 -5.20 35.67
C LEU A 691 9.97 -5.81 34.28
N LEU A 692 8.94 -6.59 33.97
CA LEU A 692 8.72 -7.12 32.64
C LEU A 692 7.22 -7.18 32.36
N LYS A 693 6.79 -6.55 31.27
CA LYS A 693 5.44 -6.70 30.72
C LYS A 693 5.53 -7.15 29.27
N VAL A 694 4.58 -7.97 28.82
CA VAL A 694 4.48 -8.44 27.44
C VAL A 694 3.08 -8.12 26.92
N VAL A 695 3.00 -7.43 25.80
CA VAL A 695 1.74 -6.94 25.23
C VAL A 695 1.67 -7.32 23.76
N PHE A 696 0.53 -7.83 23.33
CA PHE A 696 0.19 -7.95 21.92
C PHE A 696 -0.89 -6.92 21.57
N LEU A 697 -0.58 -6.03 20.63
CA LEU A 697 -1.53 -5.05 20.10
C LEU A 697 -2.21 -5.64 18.86
N GLU A 698 -3.48 -5.96 18.99
CA GLU A 698 -4.30 -6.48 17.90
C GLU A 698 -4.52 -5.45 16.78
N ASP A 699 -4.81 -5.96 15.59
CA ASP A 699 -5.15 -5.20 14.39
C ASP A 699 -4.16 -4.07 14.09
N TYR A 700 -2.88 -4.40 14.11
CA TYR A 700 -1.83 -3.48 13.71
C TYR A 700 -2.11 -2.92 12.30
N ASN A 701 -2.22 -1.59 12.22
CA ASN A 701 -2.54 -0.80 11.03
C ASN A 701 -1.77 0.54 11.07
N VAL A 702 -2.04 1.47 10.15
CA VAL A 702 -1.30 2.75 10.11
C VAL A 702 -1.60 3.61 11.32
N SER A 703 -2.86 3.70 11.75
CA SER A 703 -3.23 4.47 12.93
C SER A 703 -2.54 3.99 14.21
N LYS A 704 -2.43 2.66 14.40
CA LYS A 704 -1.66 2.11 15.52
C LYS A 704 -0.17 2.38 15.36
N ALA A 705 0.39 2.27 14.15
CA ALA A 705 1.79 2.60 13.89
C ALA A 705 2.12 4.07 14.20
N GLU A 706 1.21 5.02 13.91
CA GLU A 706 1.37 6.45 14.23
C GLU A 706 1.44 6.72 15.75
N ILE A 707 0.93 5.81 16.59
CA ILE A 707 1.04 5.88 18.05
C ILE A 707 2.30 5.14 18.55
N ILE A 708 2.54 3.94 18.01
CA ILE A 708 3.61 3.02 18.45
C ILE A 708 4.99 3.58 18.08
N THR A 709 5.19 4.01 16.84
CA THR A 709 6.51 4.42 16.35
C THR A 709 7.11 5.58 17.15
N PRO A 710 6.39 6.69 17.45
CA PRO A 710 6.93 7.78 18.26
C PRO A 710 7.30 7.39 19.70
N ALA A 711 6.66 6.35 20.24
CA ALA A 711 6.83 5.87 21.61
C ALA A 711 7.92 4.81 21.78
N SER A 712 8.40 4.21 20.69
CA SER A 712 9.45 3.18 20.73
C SER A 712 10.77 3.74 21.25
N ASP A 713 11.38 3.06 22.21
CA ASP A 713 12.78 3.32 22.57
C ASP A 713 13.70 2.46 21.71
N ILE A 714 13.39 1.16 21.58
CA ILE A 714 14.07 0.24 20.67
C ILE A 714 13.06 -0.57 19.85
N SER A 715 13.45 -0.92 18.63
CA SER A 715 12.62 -1.68 17.69
C SER A 715 13.36 -2.87 17.09
N GLU A 716 12.64 -3.98 16.97
CA GLU A 716 13.13 -5.30 16.61
C GLU A 716 13.05 -5.55 15.10
N HIS A 717 14.21 -5.59 14.44
CA HIS A 717 14.40 -5.82 13.01
C HIS A 717 15.27 -7.05 12.75
N ILE A 718 14.76 -8.18 13.23
CA ILE A 718 15.53 -9.41 13.49
C ILE A 718 15.26 -10.55 12.51
N SER A 719 14.89 -10.28 11.26
CA SER A 719 14.67 -11.35 10.28
C SER A 719 15.95 -12.15 10.04
N THR A 720 15.86 -13.41 9.64
CA THR A 720 17.06 -14.18 9.25
C THR A 720 17.81 -13.42 8.15
N ALA A 721 19.14 -13.29 8.25
CA ALA A 721 19.90 -12.49 7.30
C ALA A 721 19.71 -12.99 5.85
N GLY A 722 19.61 -12.06 4.90
CA GLY A 722 19.34 -12.38 3.49
C GLY A 722 17.86 -12.65 3.16
N THR A 723 16.91 -12.35 4.06
CA THR A 723 15.47 -12.57 3.79
C THR A 723 14.69 -11.28 3.60
N GLU A 724 15.22 -10.12 4.02
CA GLU A 724 14.61 -8.82 3.83
C GLU A 724 15.21 -8.07 2.65
N ALA A 725 14.38 -7.67 1.68
CA ALA A 725 14.83 -6.81 0.59
C ALA A 725 15.12 -5.37 1.06
N SER A 726 14.46 -4.88 2.12
CA SER A 726 14.54 -3.49 2.59
C SER A 726 13.98 -3.41 4.02
N GLY A 727 13.06 -2.50 4.33
CA GLY A 727 12.41 -2.39 5.63
C GLY A 727 11.97 -0.96 5.95
N THR A 728 10.78 -0.56 5.50
CA THR A 728 10.33 0.85 5.69
C THR A 728 9.91 1.16 7.12
N SER A 729 9.54 0.18 7.95
CA SER A 729 9.27 0.45 9.38
C SER A 729 10.54 0.80 10.15
N ASN A 730 11.69 0.22 9.79
CA ASN A 730 13.00 0.53 10.35
C ASN A 730 13.26 2.04 10.27
N MET A 731 13.05 2.60 9.07
CA MET A 731 13.20 4.03 8.81
C MET A 731 12.27 4.89 9.68
N LYS A 732 11.05 4.44 9.94
CA LYS A 732 10.06 5.19 10.75
C LYS A 732 10.48 5.26 12.20
N PHE A 733 10.95 4.15 12.76
CA PHE A 733 11.42 4.10 14.16
C PHE A 733 12.61 5.02 14.36
N VAL A 734 13.60 4.93 13.48
CA VAL A 734 14.81 5.77 13.58
C VAL A 734 14.50 7.25 13.38
N LEU A 735 13.62 7.61 12.42
CA LEU A 735 13.17 9.00 12.23
C LEU A 735 12.46 9.59 13.46
N ASN A 736 11.93 8.75 14.35
CA ASN A 736 11.29 9.14 15.61
C ASN A 736 12.18 8.97 16.84
N GLY A 737 13.48 8.76 16.65
CA GLY A 737 14.45 8.58 17.72
C GLY A 737 14.29 7.27 18.49
N GLY A 738 13.72 6.23 17.87
CA GLY A 738 13.84 4.85 18.35
C GLY A 738 15.09 4.20 17.75
N LEU A 739 15.84 3.45 18.55
CA LEU A 739 17.00 2.70 18.09
C LEU A 739 16.58 1.32 17.53
N ILE A 740 17.50 0.65 16.86
CA ILE A 740 17.27 -0.67 16.26
C ILE A 740 18.12 -1.71 16.97
N ILE A 741 17.49 -2.84 17.30
CA ILE A 741 18.16 -4.14 17.37
C ILE A 741 17.83 -4.93 16.11
N GLY A 742 18.83 -5.49 15.43
CA GLY A 742 18.59 -6.13 14.16
C GLY A 742 19.73 -7.00 13.65
N THR A 743 19.41 -7.80 12.64
CA THR A 743 20.42 -8.50 11.84
C THR A 743 21.04 -7.57 10.80
N CYS A 744 22.20 -7.94 10.28
CA CYS A 744 22.81 -7.29 9.12
C CYS A 744 22.04 -7.66 7.84
N ASP A 745 20.81 -7.14 7.71
CA ASP A 745 19.87 -7.49 6.65
C ASP A 745 19.00 -6.30 6.21
N GLY A 746 18.57 -6.32 4.94
CA GLY A 746 17.68 -5.32 4.36
C GLY A 746 18.07 -3.86 4.67
N ALA A 747 17.12 -3.07 5.13
CA ALA A 747 17.33 -1.65 5.42
C ALA A 747 18.25 -1.37 6.62
N ASN A 748 18.55 -2.36 7.47
CA ASN A 748 19.46 -2.13 8.62
C ASN A 748 20.87 -1.76 8.14
N ILE A 749 21.32 -2.33 7.01
CA ILE A 749 22.65 -2.07 6.44
C ILE A 749 22.77 -0.59 6.07
N GLU A 750 21.82 -0.08 5.30
CA GLU A 750 21.83 1.31 4.86
C GLU A 750 21.59 2.26 6.04
N ILE A 751 20.72 1.92 6.99
CA ILE A 751 20.54 2.71 8.22
C ILE A 751 21.86 2.80 8.98
N THR A 752 22.56 1.68 9.16
CA THR A 752 23.89 1.63 9.82
C THR A 752 24.88 2.56 9.13
N ARG A 753 24.92 2.55 7.79
CA ARG A 753 25.77 3.45 7.00
C ARG A 753 25.48 4.92 7.29
N GLU A 754 24.21 5.31 7.32
CA GLU A 754 23.83 6.72 7.53
C GLU A 754 24.00 7.16 8.99
N ILE A 755 23.54 6.37 9.96
CA ILE A 755 23.54 6.78 11.38
C ILE A 755 24.84 6.45 12.12
N GLY A 756 25.66 5.56 11.57
CA GLY A 756 26.90 5.06 12.18
C GLY A 756 26.68 3.80 13.04
N GLU A 757 27.66 2.89 13.03
CA GLU A 757 27.65 1.60 13.74
C GLU A 757 27.43 1.74 15.25
N ASP A 758 27.91 2.82 15.85
CA ASP A 758 27.72 3.07 17.29
C ASP A 758 26.25 3.30 17.68
N ASN A 759 25.35 3.59 16.73
CA ASN A 759 23.97 3.99 17.00
C ASN A 759 22.93 2.91 16.64
N ILE A 760 23.37 1.68 16.42
CA ILE A 760 22.52 0.50 16.14
C ILE A 760 23.08 -0.74 16.86
N PHE A 761 22.21 -1.66 17.24
CA PHE A 761 22.58 -2.90 17.93
C PHE A 761 22.45 -4.09 16.97
N LEU A 762 23.54 -4.44 16.29
CA LEU A 762 23.58 -5.55 15.34
C LEU A 762 23.96 -6.87 16.02
N PHE A 763 23.34 -7.98 15.59
CA PHE A 763 23.66 -9.34 16.05
C PHE A 763 23.39 -10.39 14.95
N GLY A 764 23.73 -11.63 15.26
CA GLY A 764 23.40 -12.81 14.44
C GLY A 764 24.39 -13.05 13.31
N ASN A 765 24.12 -14.11 12.56
CA ASN A 765 24.94 -14.53 11.42
C ASN A 765 24.72 -13.62 10.19
N LEU A 766 25.70 -13.60 9.29
CA LEU A 766 25.64 -12.87 8.02
C LEU A 766 24.91 -13.69 6.95
N ALA A 767 24.37 -13.01 5.93
CA ALA A 767 23.62 -13.67 4.86
C ALA A 767 24.46 -14.73 4.09
N GLU A 768 25.77 -14.54 4.01
CA GLU A 768 26.71 -15.46 3.36
C GLU A 768 26.88 -16.80 4.10
N ASP A 769 26.68 -16.81 5.42
CA ASP A 769 26.84 -18.02 6.26
C ASP A 769 25.56 -18.87 6.31
N VAL A 770 24.41 -18.33 5.90
CA VAL A 770 23.08 -18.93 6.13
C VAL A 770 22.94 -20.31 5.48
N GLU A 771 23.37 -20.47 4.24
CA GLU A 771 23.24 -21.74 3.53
C GLU A 771 24.18 -22.82 4.08
N ASP A 772 25.38 -22.44 4.53
CA ASP A 772 26.32 -23.37 5.16
C ASP A 772 25.81 -23.85 6.52
N LEU A 773 25.19 -22.96 7.31
CA LEU A 773 24.53 -23.31 8.58
C LEU A 773 23.34 -24.25 8.34
N ARG A 774 22.46 -23.95 7.37
CA ARG A 774 21.34 -24.84 6.98
C ARG A 774 21.82 -26.21 6.52
N HIS A 775 22.90 -26.25 5.74
CA HIS A 775 23.52 -27.49 5.32
C HIS A 775 24.07 -28.27 6.53
N SER A 776 24.72 -27.59 7.48
CA SER A 776 25.21 -28.19 8.73
C SER A 776 24.09 -28.74 9.61
N HIS A 777 22.95 -28.05 9.71
CA HIS A 777 21.78 -28.57 10.45
C HIS A 777 21.19 -29.83 9.84
N THR A 778 21.25 -29.94 8.51
CA THR A 778 20.65 -31.07 7.78
C THR A 778 21.58 -32.29 7.75
N TYR A 779 22.88 -32.08 7.58
CA TYR A 779 23.85 -33.15 7.32
C TYR A 779 24.96 -33.28 8.39
N GLY A 780 25.08 -32.30 9.27
CA GLY A 780 26.08 -32.23 10.34
C GLY A 780 25.49 -32.46 11.73
N SER A 781 26.08 -31.82 12.75
CA SER A 781 25.61 -31.85 14.13
C SER A 781 24.95 -30.52 14.50
N HIS A 782 23.68 -30.57 14.86
CA HIS A 782 22.93 -29.44 15.40
C HIS A 782 22.84 -29.53 16.92
N THR A 783 23.19 -28.46 17.64
CA THR A 783 23.09 -28.43 19.11
C THR A 783 22.35 -27.19 19.59
N ILE A 784 21.30 -27.41 20.38
CA ILE A 784 20.54 -26.31 20.97
C ILE A 784 21.30 -25.72 22.16
N ASN A 785 21.43 -24.38 22.16
CA ASN A 785 21.99 -23.62 23.27
C ASN A 785 21.30 -23.97 24.61
N PRO A 786 22.04 -24.16 25.73
CA PRO A 786 21.45 -24.55 27.01
C PRO A 786 20.36 -23.61 27.54
N ASP A 787 20.47 -22.31 27.28
CA ASP A 787 19.47 -21.33 27.71
C ASP A 787 18.22 -21.38 26.82
N LEU A 788 18.37 -21.62 25.51
CA LEU A 788 17.24 -21.90 24.62
C LEU A 788 16.56 -23.23 24.99
N ALA A 789 17.33 -24.25 25.37
CA ALA A 789 16.79 -25.52 25.85
C ALA A 789 15.92 -25.33 27.11
N LYS A 790 16.34 -24.49 28.07
CA LYS A 790 15.53 -24.14 29.25
C LYS A 790 14.23 -23.42 28.87
N VAL A 791 14.25 -22.57 27.85
CA VAL A 791 13.04 -21.94 27.31
C VAL A 791 12.08 -22.99 26.77
N PHE A 792 12.57 -23.92 25.94
CA PHE A 792 11.76 -25.02 25.41
C PHE A 792 11.20 -25.90 26.53
N GLU A 793 12.02 -26.32 27.49
CA GLU A 793 11.55 -27.09 28.65
C GLU A 793 10.45 -26.36 29.42
N THR A 794 10.53 -25.04 29.55
CA THR A 794 9.54 -24.23 30.26
C THR A 794 8.21 -24.23 29.53
N ILE A 795 8.23 -24.13 28.20
CA ILE A 795 7.04 -24.22 27.34
C ILE A 795 6.47 -25.65 27.41
N GLU A 796 7.31 -26.68 27.28
CA GLU A 796 6.92 -28.10 27.32
C GLU A 796 6.40 -28.56 28.70
N LYS A 797 6.72 -27.83 29.78
CA LYS A 797 6.13 -28.03 31.12
C LYS A 797 4.70 -27.51 31.25
N GLY A 798 4.17 -26.82 30.24
CA GLY A 798 2.83 -26.23 30.25
C GLY A 798 2.74 -24.93 31.05
N THR A 799 3.87 -24.25 31.28
CA THR A 799 3.90 -22.97 32.02
C THR A 799 3.02 -21.91 31.38
N PHE A 800 2.89 -21.93 30.05
CA PHE A 800 2.17 -20.95 29.25
C PHE A 800 0.90 -21.52 28.60
N GLY A 801 0.33 -22.62 29.10
CA GLY A 801 -0.89 -23.23 28.54
C GLY A 801 -0.67 -24.62 27.96
N ASP A 802 -1.47 -25.01 26.97
CA ASP A 802 -1.40 -26.34 26.36
C ASP A 802 -0.08 -26.50 25.58
N THR A 803 0.64 -27.59 25.87
CA THR A 803 1.93 -27.88 25.26
C THR A 803 1.79 -28.30 23.80
N GLN A 804 0.62 -28.84 23.41
CA GLN A 804 0.38 -29.28 22.03
C GLN A 804 0.38 -28.10 21.06
N ASP A 805 -0.15 -26.95 21.47
CA ASP A 805 -0.25 -25.74 20.65
C ASP A 805 1.11 -25.20 20.22
N PHE A 806 2.12 -25.37 21.07
CA PHE A 806 3.47 -24.81 20.86
C PHE A 806 4.50 -25.85 20.37
N SER A 807 4.16 -27.13 20.44
CA SER A 807 5.05 -28.24 20.07
C SER A 807 5.65 -28.09 18.67
N GLY A 808 4.82 -27.71 17.69
CA GLY A 808 5.26 -27.51 16.30
C GLY A 808 6.41 -26.52 16.18
N MET A 809 6.36 -25.40 16.91
CA MET A 809 7.39 -24.37 16.88
C MET A 809 8.72 -24.84 17.47
N ILE A 810 8.66 -25.60 18.57
CA ILE A 810 9.85 -26.18 19.21
C ILE A 810 10.46 -27.24 18.30
N THR A 811 9.64 -28.16 17.78
CA THR A 811 10.12 -29.22 16.89
C THR A 811 10.67 -28.68 15.57
N ALA A 812 10.18 -27.54 15.07
CA ALA A 812 10.74 -26.90 13.88
C ALA A 812 12.21 -26.50 14.09
N VAL A 813 12.55 -25.98 15.27
CA VAL A 813 13.91 -25.57 15.64
C VAL A 813 14.76 -26.77 16.08
N ARG A 814 14.23 -27.64 16.94
CA ARG A 814 15.00 -28.75 17.53
C ARG A 814 15.22 -29.92 16.57
N ASP A 815 14.19 -30.27 15.79
CA ASP A 815 14.10 -31.56 15.12
C ASP A 815 14.03 -31.47 13.58
N HIS A 816 13.64 -30.30 13.02
CA HIS A 816 13.43 -30.12 11.57
C HIS A 816 14.37 -29.09 10.94
N GLY A 817 15.60 -29.00 11.45
CA GLY A 817 16.71 -28.31 10.81
C GLY A 817 16.76 -26.78 11.01
N ASP A 818 15.86 -26.20 11.82
CA ASP A 818 15.87 -24.77 12.18
C ASP A 818 16.16 -23.84 10.99
N PHE A 819 15.32 -23.91 9.95
CA PHE A 819 15.59 -23.22 8.68
C PHE A 819 15.81 -21.71 8.80
N TYR A 820 15.30 -21.09 9.86
CA TYR A 820 15.41 -19.66 10.13
C TYR A 820 16.48 -19.30 11.17
N LEU A 821 17.33 -20.26 11.55
CA LEU A 821 18.50 -20.07 12.41
C LEU A 821 18.14 -19.38 13.73
N VAL A 822 17.03 -19.82 14.34
CA VAL A 822 16.60 -19.29 15.65
C VAL A 822 17.60 -19.68 16.72
N SER A 823 18.14 -20.88 16.65
CA SER A 823 19.06 -21.43 17.64
C SER A 823 20.48 -20.90 17.52
N ASP A 824 20.98 -20.68 16.30
CA ASP A 824 22.31 -20.08 16.07
C ASP A 824 22.40 -18.64 16.55
N ASP A 825 21.36 -17.86 16.25
CA ASP A 825 21.32 -16.44 16.60
C ASP A 825 20.85 -16.19 18.04
N PHE A 826 20.37 -17.20 18.76
CA PHE A 826 19.77 -17.01 20.10
C PHE A 826 20.75 -16.41 21.11
N GLN A 827 21.98 -16.94 21.16
CA GLN A 827 22.98 -16.48 22.12
C GLN A 827 23.37 -15.03 21.85
N SER A 828 23.72 -14.71 20.60
CA SER A 828 24.14 -13.35 20.22
C SER A 828 22.99 -12.35 20.38
N TYR A 829 21.75 -12.76 20.13
CA TYR A 829 20.55 -11.96 20.41
C TYR A 829 20.44 -11.61 21.90
N VAL A 830 20.51 -12.61 22.79
CA VAL A 830 20.41 -12.41 24.25
C VAL A 830 21.55 -11.54 24.78
N GLU A 831 22.77 -11.74 24.31
CA GLU A 831 23.93 -10.91 24.67
C GLU A 831 23.74 -9.46 24.25
N THR A 832 23.26 -9.23 23.03
CA THR A 832 22.98 -7.89 22.50
C THR A 832 21.86 -7.20 23.29
N GLN A 833 20.85 -7.95 23.72
CA GLN A 833 19.82 -7.43 24.63
C GLN A 833 20.39 -6.99 25.99
N GLY A 834 21.46 -7.64 26.48
CA GLY A 834 22.22 -7.19 27.64
C GLY A 834 22.99 -5.89 27.39
N VAL A 835 23.60 -5.74 26.20
CA VAL A 835 24.25 -4.49 25.79
C VAL A 835 23.26 -3.33 25.73
N ILE A 836 22.04 -3.58 25.23
CA ILE A 836 20.96 -2.59 25.19
C ILE A 836 20.56 -2.15 26.60
N ASP A 837 20.43 -3.09 27.54
CA ASP A 837 20.11 -2.75 28.93
C ASP A 837 21.20 -1.83 29.51
N GLU A 838 22.48 -2.13 29.33
CA GLU A 838 23.57 -1.27 29.82
C GLU A 838 23.61 0.10 29.11
N ALA A 839 23.38 0.15 27.80
CA ALA A 839 23.28 1.41 27.07
C ALA A 839 22.08 2.27 27.53
N TYR A 840 20.97 1.64 27.88
CA TYR A 840 19.79 2.34 28.40
C TYR A 840 19.96 2.79 29.86
N ARG A 841 20.85 2.17 30.66
CA ARG A 841 21.20 2.72 31.99
C ARG A 841 21.85 4.10 31.87
N ASP A 842 22.66 4.33 30.84
CA ASP A 842 23.22 5.63 30.50
C ASP A 842 22.25 6.45 29.64
N GLN A 843 21.32 7.15 30.30
CA GLN A 843 20.31 7.96 29.62
C GLN A 843 20.90 9.10 28.77
N GLU A 844 22.03 9.69 29.18
CA GLU A 844 22.66 10.74 28.38
C GLU A 844 23.25 10.19 27.08
N GLY A 845 23.95 9.05 27.17
CA GLY A 845 24.45 8.31 26.03
C GLY A 845 23.32 7.85 25.11
N TRP A 846 22.24 7.30 25.67
CA TRP A 846 21.07 6.85 24.90
C TRP A 846 20.41 7.97 24.10
N ILE A 847 20.14 9.12 24.74
CA ILE A 847 19.54 10.28 24.06
C ILE A 847 20.48 10.82 22.97
N THR A 848 21.79 10.83 23.23
CA THR A 848 22.80 11.22 22.24
C THR A 848 22.75 10.35 20.99
N LYS A 849 22.65 9.02 21.16
CA LYS A 849 22.45 8.09 20.04
C LYS A 849 21.17 8.42 19.28
N CYS A 850 20.04 8.59 19.99
CA CYS A 850 18.74 8.89 19.37
C CYS A 850 18.75 10.17 18.52
N ILE A 851 19.30 11.27 19.03
CA ILE A 851 19.38 12.55 18.31
C ILE A 851 20.28 12.41 17.09
N THR A 852 21.45 11.78 17.25
CA THR A 852 22.41 11.56 16.17
C THR A 852 21.79 10.73 15.04
N SER A 853 21.04 9.68 15.40
CA SER A 853 20.33 8.85 14.42
C SER A 853 19.32 9.67 13.63
N VAL A 854 18.45 10.44 14.30
CA VAL A 854 17.46 11.29 13.60
C VAL A 854 18.13 12.33 12.70
N ALA A 855 19.22 12.95 13.17
CA ALA A 855 19.95 13.97 12.41
C ALA A 855 20.45 13.46 11.05
N ARG A 856 20.67 12.15 10.92
CA ARG A 856 21.24 11.50 9.74
C ARG A 856 20.22 10.70 8.91
N MET A 857 18.92 10.85 9.17
CA MET A 857 17.86 10.14 8.44
C MET A 857 17.47 10.76 7.08
N GLY A 858 18.14 11.82 6.63
CA GLY A 858 17.78 12.55 5.41
C GLY A 858 17.64 11.69 4.15
N PHE A 859 18.50 10.68 4.00
CA PHE A 859 18.50 9.76 2.85
C PHE A 859 17.20 8.94 2.69
N PHE A 860 16.49 8.67 3.78
CA PHE A 860 15.32 7.80 3.80
C PHE A 860 13.98 8.51 3.54
N SER A 861 14.02 9.74 3.02
CA SER A 861 12.81 10.42 2.55
C SER A 861 12.28 9.78 1.26
N SER A 862 10.97 9.53 1.19
CA SER A 862 10.34 9.09 -0.05
C SER A 862 10.42 10.13 -1.18
N ASP A 863 10.65 11.42 -0.86
CA ASP A 863 10.85 12.46 -1.87
C ASP A 863 12.12 12.21 -2.69
N ARG A 864 13.19 11.78 -2.02
CA ARG A 864 14.46 11.39 -2.66
C ARG A 864 14.25 10.20 -3.59
N CYS A 865 13.51 9.19 -3.13
CA CYS A 865 13.14 8.04 -3.95
C CYS A 865 12.39 8.48 -5.22
N ILE A 866 11.37 9.34 -5.07
CA ILE A 866 10.59 9.83 -6.21
C ILE A 866 11.46 10.58 -7.23
N ASN A 867 12.40 11.41 -6.78
CA ASN A 867 13.34 12.09 -7.68
C ASN A 867 14.23 11.09 -8.43
N GLU A 868 14.80 10.10 -7.75
CA GLU A 868 15.61 9.04 -8.39
C GLU A 868 14.79 8.23 -9.43
N TYR A 869 13.55 7.88 -9.10
CA TYR A 869 12.65 7.23 -10.06
C TYR A 869 12.31 8.15 -11.25
N ALA A 870 12.04 9.43 -10.98
CA ALA A 870 11.68 10.41 -12.02
C ALA A 870 12.81 10.62 -13.01
N GLU A 871 14.05 10.70 -12.54
CA GLU A 871 15.24 10.91 -13.38
C GLU A 871 15.74 9.61 -14.04
N GLY A 872 15.81 8.51 -13.28
CA GLY A 872 16.46 7.27 -13.72
C GLY A 872 15.58 6.25 -14.44
N ILE A 873 14.26 6.38 -14.33
CA ILE A 873 13.29 5.41 -14.86
C ILE A 873 12.18 6.08 -15.66
N TRP A 874 11.46 7.05 -15.09
CA TRP A 874 10.22 7.56 -15.71
C TRP A 874 10.46 8.68 -16.73
N ASN A 875 11.55 9.43 -16.55
CA ASN A 875 11.87 10.65 -17.30
C ASN A 875 10.70 11.64 -17.27
N ILE A 876 10.21 11.93 -16.05
CA ILE A 876 9.12 12.90 -15.81
C ILE A 876 9.67 14.11 -15.08
N GLU A 877 9.05 15.27 -15.30
CA GLU A 877 9.41 16.53 -14.68
C GLU A 877 8.26 17.06 -13.81
N PRO A 878 8.55 17.78 -12.72
CA PRO A 878 7.53 18.41 -11.91
C PRO A 878 6.83 19.52 -12.70
N LEU A 879 5.53 19.67 -12.51
CA LEU A 879 4.77 20.75 -13.13
C LEU A 879 4.95 22.04 -12.34
N ALA A 880 5.29 23.11 -13.05
CA ALA A 880 5.30 24.45 -12.47
C ALA A 880 3.91 24.79 -11.91
N VAL A 881 3.89 25.13 -10.62
CA VAL A 881 2.73 25.68 -9.96
C VAL A 881 2.90 27.19 -9.98
N ASP A 882 2.24 27.89 -10.90
CA ASP A 882 2.19 29.34 -10.84
C ASP A 882 1.55 29.76 -9.51
N LYS A 883 2.32 30.47 -8.67
CA LYS A 883 1.82 31.09 -7.43
C LYS A 883 0.79 32.20 -7.71
N SER A 884 0.67 32.63 -8.97
CA SER A 884 -0.37 33.51 -9.45
C SER A 884 -1.36 32.72 -10.31
N ASP A 885 -2.49 32.29 -9.73
CA ASP A 885 -3.74 31.94 -10.40
C ASP A 885 -3.62 31.49 -11.88
N GLY A 886 -2.86 30.42 -12.15
CA GLY A 886 -2.65 29.86 -13.50
C GLY A 886 -3.94 29.29 -14.13
N VAL A 887 -5.04 29.41 -13.41
CA VAL A 887 -6.41 29.36 -13.88
C VAL A 887 -7.04 30.64 -13.34
N LYS A 888 -7.18 31.69 -14.16
CA LYS A 888 -7.84 32.93 -13.73
C LYS A 888 -9.26 32.61 -13.25
N LYS A 889 -9.85 33.47 -12.41
CA LYS A 889 -11.29 33.42 -12.08
C LYS A 889 -12.08 33.24 -13.40
N GLY A 890 -12.67 32.06 -13.60
CA GLY A 890 -13.40 31.69 -14.83
C GLY A 890 -12.80 30.63 -15.75
N GLU A 891 -11.57 30.17 -15.51
CA GLU A 891 -10.91 29.17 -16.36
C GLU A 891 -11.04 27.72 -15.83
N LEU A 892 -11.86 27.51 -14.78
CA LEU A 892 -12.25 26.20 -14.23
C LEU A 892 -13.58 25.71 -14.79
#